data_AF-A0A7X4IK70-F1
#
_entry.id   AF-A0A7X4IK70-F1
#
_cell.length_a   1.000
_cell.length_b   1.000
_cell.length_c   1.000
_cell.angle_alpha   90.00
_cell.angle_beta   90.00
_cell.angle_gamma   90.00
#
_symmetry.space_group_name_H-M   'P 1'
#
loop_
_entity.id
_entity.type
_entity.pdbx_description
1 polymer ?
#
loop_
_entity_poly.entity_id
_entity_poly.type
_entity_poly.pdbx_seq_one_letter_code
_entity_poly.pdbx_strand_id
1 'polypeptide(L)'
;MDQSSFPETLRVRLEDRLNPDNALKVATALFNEGGAGHVSELLNELQERSAKLAGQAMDALPAMVERCGPEPVVSWLDVAVTFAGLSGAITLKYLKESPRLLGVLDSLALRQAVLETTLELADSDSEFAANCAFEFFRKAPELLLADSQTDLAQWAEIGRELTDWNDVLGIEFIRECPRVAEVLALEDVRPWVAFGMKLITQNSLGKPDYVGILEFFRTSPGLIGEIPDTDLHPQIVSVGSTLADQSPETALTFLAEAPSLMVLLPSMERRMKVIQYGGLLAERDAGVTMEYFRRAPDVIRLCDGTEGRDEAFETWFRGGMEVLDYSPDGACAYFALETSKALSEIEQATNIVLLRQVARSLKLLGHMICGQPVQVESLADSTQRPRLEMNAEGSTVYLPSIMNRFSSKDQNMRGYTVTLAHEVGHVEFGTYRIDLPFLRSLARRVVGRYQLEASISDIDGLTDFFDLYPQKRVIRDLWTILEDARVEFLLQQEYPGLRDDLAAVSRASVKTRSLLHGMTAREMVLDQLLLRFTQGADNSAVQDNLQQVVDRCWDVAQAIENPDATNEYAIELADRIYQVLDEMIGHLEAVVPRDADSTAEEEELGAGPRAAEETTGGYRGITNWAYRGEMNPDFVRGESTASDEGEDVEQQPEPELETAGGSSAPARRMQEPDTREARQDDAGEATSQRSVLEEYFHVKGAGDGVLPVPSGQEQTYVYPEWDGGIQDYRLKWCRVVERPGEEGGQNFVQQVLEQRAPAIRVLRRYFETMRPTGLQRVHGYDHGEHVDLDAAIRHVAERRAGIDPSDRIYDRRDKRERQVAVAFLVDMSGSTGRQLETGQRRVIDVEKEGLLLLVEALEVIGDQYAIYGFSGQGRHQVDFMVLKDFSDTRRYQTGQRIAAMTPLQQNRDGAAIRHAVQKLLRCPARHRLLVLLSDGRPLDGEYGEEYALEDTRMALREARQQGINPFCLTIDQQASGYLKRMYGDVQYLVLDNILTLPERLPRVYQRLTGRS
;
A
#
# COMPACT_ATOMS: atom_id res chain seq x y z
N MET A 1 -9.96 51.86 -69.12
CA MET A 1 -10.97 50.80 -69.29
C MET A 1 -12.10 51.12 -68.36
N ASP A 2 -13.34 51.17 -68.87
CA ASP A 2 -14.52 51.61 -68.13
C ASP A 2 -14.82 50.69 -66.94
N GLN A 3 -14.99 51.27 -65.75
CA GLN A 3 -15.37 50.55 -64.53
C GLN A 3 -16.81 49.99 -64.60
N SER A 4 -17.61 50.35 -65.60
CA SER A 4 -18.99 49.87 -65.78
C SER A 4 -19.12 48.53 -66.51
N SER A 5 -18.07 48.00 -67.17
CA SER A 5 -18.13 46.71 -67.91
C SER A 5 -17.54 45.51 -67.15
N PHE A 6 -16.92 45.76 -66.00
CA PHE A 6 -16.28 44.71 -65.19
C PHE A 6 -17.24 43.69 -64.55
N PRO A 7 -18.42 44.08 -64.00
CA PRO A 7 -19.35 43.11 -63.43
C PRO A 7 -19.87 42.11 -64.47
N GLU A 8 -20.06 42.55 -65.72
CA GLU A 8 -20.54 41.67 -66.79
C GLU A 8 -19.51 40.62 -67.20
N THR A 9 -18.22 40.95 -67.20
CA THR A 9 -17.17 40.03 -67.65
C THR A 9 -16.97 38.87 -66.67
N LEU A 10 -16.94 39.15 -65.36
CA LEU A 10 -16.88 38.11 -64.32
C LEU A 10 -18.21 37.33 -64.25
N ARG A 11 -19.36 38.01 -64.38
CA ARG A 11 -20.68 37.36 -64.40
C ARG A 11 -20.80 36.34 -65.53
N VAL A 12 -20.47 36.72 -66.77
CA VAL A 12 -20.56 35.82 -67.94
C VAL A 12 -19.69 34.58 -67.74
N ARG A 13 -18.50 34.75 -67.16
CA ARG A 13 -17.60 33.63 -66.84
C ARG A 13 -18.17 32.69 -65.77
N LEU A 14 -18.87 33.23 -64.76
CA LEU A 14 -19.51 32.44 -63.71
C LEU A 14 -20.79 31.73 -64.21
N GLU A 15 -21.52 32.32 -65.16
CA GLU A 15 -22.72 31.73 -65.79
C GLU A 15 -22.44 30.44 -66.56
N ASP A 16 -21.18 30.20 -66.98
CA ASP A 16 -20.76 28.94 -67.61
C ASP A 16 -20.81 27.73 -66.65
N ARG A 17 -20.91 27.97 -65.33
CA ARG A 17 -20.83 26.95 -64.28
C ARG A 17 -21.95 27.05 -63.24
N LEU A 18 -22.36 28.27 -62.89
CA LEU A 18 -23.35 28.56 -61.87
C LEU A 18 -24.70 28.91 -62.49
N ASN A 19 -25.78 28.77 -61.71
CA ASN A 19 -27.08 29.34 -62.08
C ASN A 19 -26.93 30.88 -62.26
N PRO A 20 -27.51 31.48 -63.33
CA PRO A 20 -27.54 32.92 -63.56
C PRO A 20 -27.83 33.79 -62.32
N ASP A 21 -28.75 33.36 -61.45
CA ASP A 21 -29.09 34.09 -60.22
C ASP A 21 -27.93 34.12 -59.21
N ASN A 22 -27.18 33.03 -59.08
CA ASN A 22 -26.02 32.96 -58.18
C ASN A 22 -24.80 33.67 -58.78
N ALA A 23 -24.59 33.53 -60.10
CA ALA A 23 -23.54 34.23 -60.82
C ALA A 23 -23.69 35.76 -60.70
N LEU A 24 -24.92 36.27 -60.88
CA LEU A 24 -25.21 37.70 -60.73
C LEU A 24 -24.99 38.19 -59.29
N LYS A 25 -25.46 37.43 -58.29
CA LYS A 25 -25.30 37.78 -56.86
C LYS A 25 -23.83 37.88 -56.46
N VAL A 26 -23.03 36.86 -56.79
CA VAL A 26 -21.59 36.82 -56.46
C VAL A 26 -20.83 37.92 -57.19
N ALA A 27 -21.05 38.09 -58.50
CA ALA A 27 -20.38 39.13 -59.28
C ALA A 27 -20.70 40.55 -58.79
N THR A 28 -21.95 40.79 -58.35
CA THR A 28 -22.36 42.08 -57.79
C THR A 28 -21.72 42.34 -56.43
N ALA A 29 -21.68 41.33 -55.55
CA ALA A 29 -21.05 41.45 -54.23
C ALA A 29 -19.55 41.77 -54.34
N LEU A 30 -18.82 41.05 -55.20
CA LEU A 30 -17.39 41.26 -55.43
C LEU A 30 -17.07 42.57 -56.15
N PHE A 31 -17.99 43.07 -56.98
CA PHE A 31 -17.86 44.37 -57.63
C PHE A 31 -18.00 45.52 -56.63
N ASN A 32 -18.96 45.42 -55.71
CA ASN A 32 -19.17 46.44 -54.68
C ASN A 32 -17.98 46.59 -53.74
N GLU A 33 -17.26 45.51 -53.45
CA GLU A 33 -16.00 45.51 -52.66
C GLU A 33 -14.76 45.90 -53.48
N GLY A 34 -14.87 46.13 -54.80
CA GLY A 34 -13.74 46.48 -55.66
C GLY A 34 -12.76 45.33 -55.98
N GLY A 35 -13.06 44.10 -55.55
CA GLY A 35 -12.21 42.91 -55.75
C GLY A 35 -12.41 42.17 -57.07
N ALA A 36 -13.49 42.46 -57.83
CA ALA A 36 -13.87 41.71 -59.04
C ALA A 36 -12.78 41.61 -60.12
N GLY A 37 -11.90 42.62 -60.23
CA GLY A 37 -10.75 42.60 -61.14
C GLY A 37 -9.71 41.54 -60.78
N HIS A 38 -9.20 41.62 -59.55
CA HIS A 38 -8.22 40.66 -59.00
C HIS A 38 -8.76 39.22 -58.99
N VAL A 39 -10.04 39.03 -58.63
CA VAL A 39 -10.69 37.71 -58.69
C VAL A 39 -10.65 37.13 -60.11
N SER A 40 -10.89 37.94 -61.14
CA SER A 40 -10.84 37.48 -62.53
C SER A 40 -9.43 37.08 -62.96
N GLU A 41 -8.41 37.80 -62.50
CA GLU A 41 -7.00 37.52 -62.74
C GLU A 41 -6.56 36.22 -62.05
N LEU A 42 -6.87 36.04 -60.76
CA LEU A 42 -6.55 34.82 -60.02
C LEU A 42 -7.27 33.59 -60.57
N LEU A 43 -8.52 33.72 -61.02
CA LEU A 43 -9.21 32.63 -61.71
C LEU A 43 -8.56 32.30 -63.07
N ASN A 44 -7.99 33.28 -63.78
CA ASN A 44 -7.20 33.00 -65.00
C ASN A 44 -5.92 32.25 -64.65
N GLU A 45 -5.18 32.69 -63.65
CA GLU A 45 -3.96 32.01 -63.22
C GLU A 45 -4.24 30.57 -62.77
N LEU A 46 -5.30 30.38 -61.97
CA LEU A 46 -5.73 29.04 -61.56
C LEU A 46 -6.17 28.18 -62.76
N GLN A 47 -6.77 28.80 -63.80
CA GLN A 47 -7.19 28.10 -65.02
C GLN A 47 -6.00 27.71 -65.91
N GLU A 48 -4.97 28.56 -65.98
CA GLU A 48 -3.70 28.26 -66.66
C GLU A 48 -2.98 27.07 -66.01
N ARG A 49 -3.04 26.98 -64.67
CA ARG A 49 -2.51 25.84 -63.92
C ARG A 49 -3.39 24.58 -64.06
N SER A 50 -4.71 24.73 -63.90
CA SER A 50 -5.68 23.64 -64.05
C SER A 50 -7.11 24.13 -64.25
N ALA A 51 -7.66 23.89 -65.44
CA ALA A 51 -9.06 24.16 -65.74
C ALA A 51 -10.05 23.46 -64.78
N LYS A 52 -9.66 22.31 -64.19
CA LYS A 52 -10.48 21.60 -63.20
C LYS A 52 -10.53 22.34 -61.86
N LEU A 53 -9.41 22.90 -61.41
CA LEU A 53 -9.34 23.64 -60.13
C LEU A 53 -10.03 25.00 -60.25
N ALA A 54 -9.85 25.70 -61.37
CA ALA A 54 -10.60 26.93 -61.65
C ALA A 54 -12.12 26.67 -61.68
N GLY A 55 -12.55 25.55 -62.28
CA GLY A 55 -13.94 25.08 -62.20
C GLY A 55 -14.42 24.91 -60.76
N GLN A 56 -13.66 24.20 -59.93
CA GLN A 56 -14.02 23.97 -58.53
C GLN A 56 -14.06 25.27 -57.71
N ALA A 57 -13.16 26.22 -57.96
CA ALA A 57 -13.16 27.52 -57.29
C ALA A 57 -14.42 28.32 -57.65
N MET A 58 -14.82 28.32 -58.93
CA MET A 58 -16.07 28.93 -59.39
C MET A 58 -17.29 28.27 -58.74
N ASP A 59 -17.29 26.94 -58.59
CA ASP A 59 -18.38 26.21 -57.92
C ASP A 59 -18.48 26.54 -56.41
N ALA A 60 -17.35 26.87 -55.75
CA ALA A 60 -17.28 27.18 -54.32
C ALA A 60 -17.53 28.65 -53.96
N LEU A 61 -17.33 29.57 -54.91
CA LEU A 61 -17.48 31.02 -54.73
C LEU A 61 -18.82 31.45 -54.10
N PRO A 62 -19.99 30.91 -54.51
CA PRO A 62 -21.26 31.29 -53.89
C PRO A 62 -21.31 31.00 -52.39
N ALA A 63 -20.84 29.83 -51.98
CA ALA A 63 -20.80 29.45 -50.57
C ALA A 63 -19.78 30.29 -49.78
N MET A 64 -18.67 30.68 -50.41
CA MET A 64 -17.66 31.55 -49.81
C MET A 64 -18.24 32.94 -49.53
N VAL A 65 -18.87 33.58 -50.53
CA VAL A 65 -19.48 34.91 -50.36
C VAL A 65 -20.65 34.88 -49.37
N GLU A 66 -21.48 33.83 -49.41
CA GLU A 66 -22.63 33.69 -48.51
C GLU A 66 -22.23 33.53 -47.03
N ARG A 67 -21.18 32.74 -46.75
CA ARG A 67 -20.76 32.42 -45.37
C ARG A 67 -19.70 33.36 -44.81
N CYS A 68 -18.80 33.83 -45.65
CA CYS A 68 -17.61 34.57 -45.23
C CYS A 68 -17.59 36.04 -45.67
N GLY A 69 -18.54 36.47 -46.50
CA GLY A 69 -18.54 37.79 -47.12
C GLY A 69 -17.67 37.86 -48.40
N PRO A 70 -17.83 38.92 -49.21
CA PRO A 70 -17.03 39.16 -50.42
C PRO A 70 -15.58 39.59 -50.16
N GLU A 71 -15.25 40.13 -48.99
CA GLU A 71 -13.96 40.74 -48.65
C GLU A 71 -12.77 39.75 -48.64
N PRO A 72 -12.85 38.54 -48.03
CA PRO A 72 -11.71 37.61 -47.97
C PRO A 72 -11.47 36.82 -49.28
N VAL A 73 -12.30 37.03 -50.32
CA VAL A 73 -12.28 36.19 -51.54
C VAL A 73 -10.99 36.31 -52.34
N VAL A 74 -10.34 37.47 -52.33
CA VAL A 74 -9.05 37.66 -53.03
C VAL A 74 -7.97 36.82 -52.35
N SER A 75 -7.74 37.01 -51.04
CA SER A 75 -6.77 36.23 -50.26
C SER A 75 -7.06 34.73 -50.28
N TRP A 76 -8.35 34.35 -50.32
CA TRP A 76 -8.77 32.95 -50.48
C TRP A 76 -8.35 32.35 -51.84
N LEU A 77 -8.48 33.11 -52.93
CA LEU A 77 -8.04 32.66 -54.25
C LEU A 77 -6.51 32.68 -54.37
N ASP A 78 -5.81 33.61 -53.73
CA ASP A 78 -4.35 33.64 -53.67
C ASP A 78 -3.80 32.32 -53.10
N VAL A 79 -4.31 31.89 -51.94
CA VAL A 79 -3.94 30.59 -51.33
C VAL A 79 -4.24 29.42 -52.28
N ALA A 80 -5.39 29.45 -52.98
CA ALA A 80 -5.73 28.40 -53.93
C ALA A 80 -4.78 28.34 -55.13
N VAL A 81 -4.30 29.49 -55.63
CA VAL A 81 -3.33 29.58 -56.72
C VAL A 81 -1.96 29.06 -56.26
N THR A 82 -1.50 29.45 -55.08
CA THR A 82 -0.26 28.93 -54.48
C THR A 82 -0.34 27.41 -54.32
N PHE A 83 -1.41 26.88 -53.70
CA PHE A 83 -1.62 25.43 -53.59
C PHE A 83 -1.69 24.74 -54.94
N ALA A 84 -2.26 25.36 -55.98
CA ALA A 84 -2.31 24.76 -57.30
C ALA A 84 -0.91 24.60 -57.93
N GLY A 85 0.03 25.46 -57.56
CA GLY A 85 1.45 25.34 -57.92
C GLY A 85 2.15 24.14 -57.26
N LEU A 86 1.69 23.73 -56.08
CA LEU A 86 2.33 22.68 -55.26
C LEU A 86 1.61 21.32 -55.40
N SER A 87 0.29 21.30 -55.20
CA SER A 87 -0.55 20.09 -55.22
C SER A 87 -2.00 20.37 -55.60
N GLY A 88 -2.42 19.86 -56.76
CA GLY A 88 -3.80 19.95 -57.20
C GLY A 88 -4.80 19.17 -56.32
N ALA A 89 -4.36 18.13 -55.62
CA ALA A 89 -5.22 17.37 -54.71
C ALA A 89 -5.56 18.16 -53.45
N ILE A 90 -4.58 18.86 -52.87
CA ILE A 90 -4.76 19.73 -51.69
C ILE A 90 -5.62 20.93 -52.06
N THR A 91 -5.34 21.57 -53.20
CA THR A 91 -6.13 22.69 -53.72
C THR A 91 -7.61 22.33 -53.85
N LEU A 92 -7.92 21.13 -54.34
CA LEU A 92 -9.30 20.66 -54.48
C LEU A 92 -9.99 20.48 -53.12
N LYS A 93 -9.28 19.99 -52.10
CA LYS A 93 -9.81 19.88 -50.73
C LYS A 93 -10.02 21.26 -50.12
N TYR A 94 -9.02 22.14 -50.21
CA TYR A 94 -9.07 23.53 -49.76
C TYR A 94 -10.30 24.25 -50.29
N LEU A 95 -10.50 24.28 -51.62
CA LEU A 95 -11.64 24.96 -52.25
C LEU A 95 -13.01 24.40 -51.80
N LYS A 96 -13.09 23.13 -51.40
CA LYS A 96 -14.32 22.49 -50.94
C LYS A 96 -14.62 22.72 -49.47
N GLU A 97 -13.59 22.71 -48.63
CA GLU A 97 -13.70 22.78 -47.17
C GLU A 97 -13.68 24.23 -46.66
N SER A 98 -12.96 25.12 -47.34
CA SER A 98 -12.69 26.48 -46.87
C SER A 98 -13.93 27.34 -46.59
N PRO A 99 -15.03 27.32 -47.38
CA PRO A 99 -16.20 28.16 -47.07
C PRO A 99 -16.90 27.74 -45.77
N ARG A 100 -16.78 26.46 -45.40
CA ARG A 100 -17.35 25.95 -44.15
C ARG A 100 -16.46 26.30 -42.97
N LEU A 101 -15.16 26.09 -43.09
CA LEU A 101 -14.18 26.31 -42.02
C LEU A 101 -14.03 27.79 -41.64
N LEU A 102 -13.87 28.67 -42.64
CA LEU A 102 -13.78 30.12 -42.40
C LEU A 102 -15.12 30.73 -41.96
N GLY A 103 -16.22 30.11 -42.36
CA GLY A 103 -17.57 30.55 -41.99
C GLY A 103 -17.90 30.34 -40.50
N VAL A 104 -17.10 29.56 -39.76
CA VAL A 104 -17.25 29.41 -38.31
C VAL A 104 -16.72 30.63 -37.55
N LEU A 105 -15.81 31.40 -38.15
CA LEU A 105 -15.23 32.59 -37.53
C LEU A 105 -16.16 33.79 -37.74
N ASP A 106 -16.47 34.55 -36.69
CA ASP A 106 -17.40 35.68 -36.78
C ASP A 106 -16.77 36.99 -37.30
N SER A 107 -15.43 37.07 -37.30
CA SER A 107 -14.68 38.30 -37.62
C SER A 107 -13.93 38.19 -38.94
N LEU A 108 -14.01 39.25 -39.75
CA LEU A 108 -13.22 39.38 -40.98
C LEU A 108 -11.71 39.35 -40.69
N ALA A 109 -11.25 40.01 -39.62
CA ALA A 109 -9.84 40.05 -39.25
C ALA A 109 -9.29 38.66 -38.93
N LEU A 110 -10.09 37.81 -38.25
CA LEU A 110 -9.71 36.43 -37.95
C LEU A 110 -9.63 35.57 -39.22
N ARG A 111 -10.60 35.72 -40.13
CA ARG A 111 -10.60 35.01 -41.42
C ARG A 111 -9.39 35.41 -42.27
N GLN A 112 -9.03 36.70 -42.29
CA GLN A 112 -7.86 37.21 -42.99
C GLN A 112 -6.56 36.69 -42.37
N ALA A 113 -6.42 36.73 -41.04
CA ALA A 113 -5.25 36.20 -40.35
C ALA A 113 -5.01 34.71 -40.66
N VAL A 114 -6.06 33.88 -40.70
CA VAL A 114 -5.95 32.47 -41.10
C VAL A 114 -5.46 32.34 -42.55
N LEU A 115 -6.01 33.12 -43.48
CA LEU A 115 -5.64 33.07 -44.89
C LEU A 115 -4.19 33.55 -45.13
N GLU A 116 -3.80 34.65 -44.49
CA GLU A 116 -2.44 35.21 -44.58
C GLU A 116 -1.41 34.23 -44.03
N THR A 117 -1.62 33.70 -42.81
CA THR A 117 -0.71 32.72 -42.20
C THR A 117 -0.63 31.43 -43.03
N THR A 118 -1.75 30.98 -43.61
CA THR A 118 -1.78 29.81 -44.50
C THR A 118 -0.97 30.06 -45.79
N LEU A 119 -1.09 31.25 -46.37
CA LEU A 119 -0.35 31.65 -47.57
C LEU A 119 1.15 31.67 -47.28
N GLU A 120 1.57 32.28 -46.17
CA GLU A 120 2.97 32.33 -45.75
C GLU A 120 3.58 30.93 -45.56
N LEU A 121 2.83 30.00 -44.96
CA LEU A 121 3.28 28.61 -44.84
C LEU A 121 3.39 27.92 -46.21
N ALA A 122 2.43 28.16 -47.11
CA ALA A 122 2.39 27.56 -48.42
C ALA A 122 3.51 28.09 -49.34
N ASP A 123 3.91 29.34 -49.18
CA ASP A 123 4.98 29.99 -49.96
C ASP A 123 6.40 29.62 -49.50
N SER A 124 6.54 28.76 -48.48
CA SER A 124 7.85 28.29 -48.02
C SER A 124 8.54 27.36 -49.03
N ASP A 125 9.88 27.37 -49.07
CA ASP A 125 10.71 26.59 -50.01
C ASP A 125 10.69 25.06 -49.77
N SER A 126 9.85 24.56 -48.85
CA SER A 126 9.78 23.16 -48.45
C SER A 126 8.87 22.34 -49.37
N GLU A 127 9.31 21.13 -49.76
CA GLU A 127 8.49 20.20 -50.57
C GLU A 127 7.17 19.81 -49.88
N PHE A 128 7.13 19.89 -48.55
CA PHE A 128 5.98 19.51 -47.73
C PHE A 128 5.11 20.70 -47.28
N ALA A 129 5.46 21.92 -47.72
CA ALA A 129 4.78 23.17 -47.38
C ALA A 129 3.26 23.10 -47.59
N ALA A 130 2.81 22.48 -48.68
CA ALA A 130 1.39 22.40 -49.02
C ALA A 130 0.56 21.54 -48.05
N ASN A 131 1.10 20.42 -47.55
CA ASN A 131 0.37 19.55 -46.61
C ASN A 131 0.28 20.23 -45.23
N CYS A 132 1.39 20.80 -44.78
CA CYS A 132 1.49 21.53 -43.52
C CYS A 132 0.54 22.75 -43.50
N ALA A 133 0.62 23.60 -44.52
CA ALA A 133 -0.24 24.78 -44.66
C ALA A 133 -1.73 24.42 -44.75
N PHE A 134 -2.09 23.35 -45.46
CA PHE A 134 -3.48 22.92 -45.54
C PHE A 134 -4.01 22.36 -44.22
N GLU A 135 -3.22 21.56 -43.50
CA GLU A 135 -3.64 21.10 -42.18
C GLU A 135 -3.72 22.26 -41.18
N PHE A 136 -2.83 23.26 -41.28
CA PHE A 136 -2.91 24.47 -40.46
C PHE A 136 -4.20 25.24 -40.74
N PHE A 137 -4.53 25.43 -42.02
CA PHE A 137 -5.79 26.04 -42.43
C PHE A 137 -7.02 25.32 -41.84
N ARG A 138 -6.99 23.99 -41.73
CA ARG A 138 -8.10 23.22 -41.15
C ARG A 138 -8.23 23.41 -39.65
N LYS A 139 -7.12 23.61 -38.93
CA LYS A 139 -7.08 23.69 -37.46
C LYS A 139 -7.02 25.08 -36.88
N ALA A 140 -6.58 26.09 -37.63
CA ALA A 140 -6.52 27.47 -37.19
C ALA A 140 -7.89 28.03 -36.71
N PRO A 141 -9.05 27.68 -37.32
CA PRO A 141 -10.33 28.09 -36.77
C PRO A 141 -10.62 27.52 -35.38
N GLU A 142 -10.24 26.27 -35.10
CA GLU A 142 -10.42 25.65 -33.78
C GLU A 142 -9.55 26.36 -32.72
N LEU A 143 -8.29 26.69 -33.06
CA LEU A 143 -7.39 27.49 -32.21
C LEU A 143 -8.00 28.86 -31.84
N LEU A 144 -8.52 29.58 -32.84
CA LEU A 144 -9.10 30.92 -32.63
C LEU A 144 -10.43 30.90 -31.86
N LEU A 145 -11.15 29.78 -31.88
CA LEU A 145 -12.35 29.60 -31.06
C LEU A 145 -12.00 29.33 -29.59
N ALA A 146 -10.87 28.67 -29.32
CA ALA A 146 -10.37 28.47 -27.97
C ALA A 146 -9.82 29.78 -27.38
N ASP A 147 -8.97 30.50 -28.12
CA ASP A 147 -8.52 31.84 -27.76
C ASP A 147 -8.36 32.74 -28.99
N SER A 148 -9.27 33.70 -29.11
CA SER A 148 -9.32 34.68 -30.21
C SER A 148 -8.11 35.63 -30.29
N GLN A 149 -7.28 35.72 -29.24
CA GLN A 149 -6.06 36.53 -29.20
C GLN A 149 -4.79 35.73 -29.48
N THR A 150 -4.92 34.43 -29.79
CA THR A 150 -3.78 33.56 -30.09
C THR A 150 -2.98 34.08 -31.29
N ASP A 151 -1.65 34.11 -31.14
CA ASP A 151 -0.72 34.42 -32.22
C ASP A 151 -0.58 33.24 -33.18
N LEU A 152 -1.40 33.22 -34.23
CA LEU A 152 -1.38 32.18 -35.26
C LEU A 152 -0.03 32.06 -35.97
N ALA A 153 0.71 33.16 -36.12
CA ALA A 153 1.98 33.15 -36.83
C ALA A 153 3.04 32.35 -36.05
N GLN A 154 3.07 32.47 -34.72
CA GLN A 154 3.98 31.68 -33.88
C GLN A 154 3.64 30.18 -33.89
N TRP A 155 2.34 29.81 -33.85
CA TRP A 155 1.93 28.41 -33.99
C TRP A 155 2.33 27.84 -35.36
N ALA A 156 2.11 28.60 -36.43
CA ALA A 156 2.53 28.25 -37.78
C ALA A 156 4.05 28.10 -37.88
N GLU A 157 4.81 29.00 -37.27
CA GLU A 157 6.27 28.96 -37.26
C GLU A 157 6.80 27.67 -36.62
N ILE A 158 6.26 27.27 -35.45
CA ILE A 158 6.64 26.02 -34.78
C ILE A 158 6.32 24.81 -35.68
N GLY A 159 5.12 24.79 -36.29
CA GLY A 159 4.72 23.72 -37.22
C GLY A 159 5.63 23.64 -38.45
N ARG A 160 6.05 24.79 -38.99
CA ARG A 160 7.01 24.88 -40.10
C ARG A 160 8.38 24.37 -39.70
N GLU A 161 8.91 24.81 -38.56
CA GLU A 161 10.19 24.33 -38.01
C GLU A 161 10.17 22.80 -37.89
N LEU A 162 9.10 22.21 -37.33
CA LEU A 162 8.95 20.76 -37.23
C LEU A 162 8.85 20.07 -38.60
N THR A 163 8.17 20.69 -39.56
CA THR A 163 8.05 20.18 -40.95
C THR A 163 9.40 20.16 -41.66
N ASP A 164 10.26 21.16 -41.42
CA ASP A 164 11.63 21.22 -41.95
C ASP A 164 12.49 20.05 -41.43
N TRP A 165 12.19 19.55 -40.22
CA TRP A 165 12.80 18.33 -39.68
C TRP A 165 12.17 17.05 -40.25
N ASN A 166 10.84 16.94 -40.16
CA ASN A 166 10.06 15.83 -40.68
C ASN A 166 8.60 16.24 -40.90
N ASP A 167 8.06 15.93 -42.07
CA ASP A 167 6.71 16.31 -42.48
C ASP A 167 5.61 15.73 -41.57
N VAL A 168 5.76 14.48 -41.13
CA VAL A 168 4.80 13.83 -40.24
C VAL A 168 4.74 14.53 -38.89
N LEU A 169 5.88 14.99 -38.35
CA LEU A 169 5.93 15.71 -37.07
C LEU A 169 5.21 17.05 -37.13
N GLY A 170 5.51 17.86 -38.15
CA GLY A 170 4.86 19.16 -38.33
C GLY A 170 3.35 19.03 -38.53
N ILE A 171 2.91 18.06 -39.34
CA ILE A 171 1.48 17.79 -39.55
C ILE A 171 0.79 17.32 -38.27
N GLU A 172 1.42 16.43 -37.50
CA GLU A 172 0.81 15.93 -36.25
C GLU A 172 0.74 17.03 -35.17
N PHE A 173 1.79 17.86 -35.04
CA PHE A 173 1.76 19.02 -34.16
C PHE A 173 0.60 19.96 -34.49
N ILE A 174 0.42 20.30 -35.77
CA ILE A 174 -0.68 21.16 -36.22
C ILE A 174 -2.04 20.52 -35.98
N ARG A 175 -2.15 19.20 -36.09
CA ARG A 175 -3.41 18.49 -35.80
C ARG A 175 -3.80 18.66 -34.33
N GLU A 176 -2.83 18.56 -33.43
CA GLU A 176 -3.05 18.58 -31.99
C GLU A 176 -2.97 19.99 -31.37
N CYS A 177 -2.51 21.01 -32.11
CA CYS A 177 -2.34 22.36 -31.56
C CYS A 177 -3.58 22.98 -30.89
N PRO A 178 -4.84 22.74 -31.33
CA PRO A 178 -5.99 23.26 -30.59
C PRO A 178 -6.10 22.64 -29.18
N ARG A 179 -5.83 21.33 -29.04
CA ARG A 179 -5.82 20.64 -27.75
C ARG A 179 -4.65 21.08 -26.88
N VAL A 180 -3.50 21.37 -27.47
CA VAL A 180 -2.34 21.92 -26.74
C VAL A 180 -2.66 23.32 -26.21
N ALA A 181 -3.32 24.16 -27.00
CA ALA A 181 -3.70 25.52 -26.61
C ALA A 181 -4.72 25.57 -25.45
N GLU A 182 -5.53 24.51 -25.27
CA GLU A 182 -6.43 24.39 -24.11
C GLU A 182 -5.69 24.20 -22.78
N VAL A 183 -4.45 23.69 -22.81
CA VAL A 183 -3.71 23.30 -21.61
C VAL A 183 -2.39 24.04 -21.40
N LEU A 184 -1.76 24.56 -22.46
CA LEU A 184 -0.48 25.27 -22.38
C LEU A 184 -0.58 26.65 -23.02
N ALA A 185 0.02 27.65 -22.35
CA ALA A 185 0.24 28.95 -22.95
C ALA A 185 1.27 28.85 -24.09
N LEU A 186 1.15 29.72 -25.09
CA LEU A 186 2.03 29.72 -26.26
C LEU A 186 3.53 29.77 -25.92
N GLU A 187 3.91 30.45 -24.83
CA GLU A 187 5.29 30.52 -24.35
C GLU A 187 5.86 29.17 -23.89
N ASP A 188 4.99 28.26 -23.42
CA ASP A 188 5.36 26.93 -22.93
C ASP A 188 5.29 25.84 -24.01
N VAL A 189 4.70 26.14 -25.17
CA VAL A 189 4.60 25.21 -26.30
C VAL A 189 5.98 24.86 -26.85
N ARG A 190 6.91 25.81 -26.96
CA ARG A 190 8.27 25.53 -27.44
C ARG A 190 9.05 24.61 -26.48
N PRO A 191 9.05 24.84 -25.15
CA PRO A 191 9.55 23.86 -24.18
C PRO A 191 8.91 22.47 -24.31
N TRP A 192 7.59 22.39 -24.53
CA TRP A 192 6.87 21.13 -24.73
C TRP A 192 7.28 20.41 -26.02
N VAL A 193 7.45 21.12 -27.13
CA VAL A 193 8.00 20.55 -28.37
C VAL A 193 9.43 20.08 -28.16
N ALA A 194 10.26 20.84 -27.44
CA ALA A 194 11.63 20.44 -27.13
C ALA A 194 11.69 19.15 -26.30
N PHE A 195 10.76 18.96 -25.36
CA PHE A 195 10.58 17.68 -24.66
C PHE A 195 10.25 16.56 -25.66
N GLY A 196 9.23 16.74 -26.50
CA GLY A 196 8.87 15.74 -27.52
C GLY A 196 10.04 15.33 -28.42
N MET A 197 10.87 16.28 -28.84
CA MET A 197 12.04 16.01 -29.68
C MET A 197 13.10 15.10 -29.01
N LYS A 198 13.20 15.13 -27.68
CA LYS A 198 14.11 14.23 -26.92
C LYS A 198 13.63 12.78 -26.90
N LEU A 199 12.37 12.52 -27.26
CA LEU A 199 11.79 11.17 -27.31
C LEU A 199 12.09 10.43 -28.62
N ILE A 200 12.77 11.06 -29.57
CA ILE A 200 13.16 10.43 -30.83
C ILE A 200 14.35 9.50 -30.56
N THR A 201 14.10 8.19 -30.66
CA THR A 201 15.10 7.15 -30.45
C THR A 201 15.62 6.61 -31.78
N GLN A 202 16.61 5.70 -31.76
CA GLN A 202 17.06 5.01 -32.97
C GLN A 202 16.45 3.61 -33.04
N ASN A 203 15.87 3.26 -34.18
CA ASN A 203 15.38 1.91 -34.42
C ASN A 203 16.55 0.91 -34.62
N SER A 204 16.22 -0.38 -34.73
CA SER A 204 17.20 -1.47 -34.94
C SER A 204 18.05 -1.33 -36.22
N LEU A 205 17.68 -0.44 -37.14
CA LEU A 205 18.41 -0.10 -38.36
C LEU A 205 19.22 1.20 -38.24
N GLY A 206 19.29 1.82 -37.05
CA GLY A 206 20.02 3.06 -36.79
C GLY A 206 19.36 4.32 -37.35
N LYS A 207 18.10 4.24 -37.78
CA LYS A 207 17.32 5.41 -38.26
C LYS A 207 16.50 6.00 -37.11
N PRO A 208 16.20 7.31 -37.14
CA PRO A 208 15.32 7.92 -36.14
C PRO A 208 13.94 7.28 -36.16
N ASP A 209 13.43 6.97 -34.99
CA ASP A 209 12.09 6.48 -34.73
C ASP A 209 11.24 7.61 -34.13
N TYR A 210 10.19 7.99 -34.84
CA TYR A 210 9.31 9.10 -34.48
C TYR A 210 8.08 8.65 -33.70
N VAL A 211 7.92 7.35 -33.41
CA VAL A 211 6.73 6.83 -32.71
C VAL A 211 6.55 7.50 -31.35
N GLY A 212 7.63 7.63 -30.55
CA GLY A 212 7.56 8.21 -29.21
C GLY A 212 7.09 9.67 -29.19
N ILE A 213 7.62 10.53 -30.08
CA ILE A 213 7.19 11.92 -30.18
C ILE A 213 5.76 12.07 -30.72
N LEU A 214 5.36 11.23 -31.70
CA LEU A 214 4.01 11.26 -32.25
C LEU A 214 2.97 10.82 -31.22
N GLU A 215 3.29 9.81 -30.41
CA GLU A 215 2.45 9.40 -29.28
C GLU A 215 2.38 10.52 -28.24
N PHE A 216 3.51 11.12 -27.88
CA PHE A 216 3.58 12.26 -26.98
C PHE A 216 2.68 13.42 -27.43
N PHE A 217 2.71 13.82 -28.71
CA PHE A 217 1.83 14.89 -29.22
C PHE A 217 0.33 14.57 -29.07
N ARG A 218 -0.06 13.31 -29.21
CA ARG A 218 -1.47 12.87 -29.14
C ARG A 218 -1.99 12.73 -27.71
N THR A 219 -1.15 12.24 -26.80
CA THR A 219 -1.54 11.87 -25.43
C THR A 219 -1.26 12.96 -24.40
N SER A 220 -0.13 13.67 -24.52
CA SER A 220 0.30 14.63 -23.49
C SER A 220 -0.67 15.79 -23.25
N PRO A 221 -1.41 16.35 -24.23
CA PRO A 221 -2.36 17.42 -23.91
C PRO A 221 -3.48 16.95 -22.99
N GLY A 222 -3.95 15.69 -23.17
CA GLY A 222 -4.94 15.09 -22.29
C GLY A 222 -4.40 14.87 -20.88
N LEU A 223 -3.20 14.28 -20.78
CA LEU A 223 -2.56 14.02 -19.48
C LEU A 223 -2.27 15.33 -18.72
N ILE A 224 -1.75 16.35 -19.40
CA ILE A 224 -1.51 17.66 -18.79
C ILE A 224 -2.83 18.31 -18.35
N GLY A 225 -3.89 18.20 -19.16
CA GLY A 225 -5.21 18.74 -18.84
C GLY A 225 -5.92 18.09 -17.65
N GLU A 226 -5.53 16.87 -17.25
CA GLU A 226 -6.06 16.19 -16.05
C GLU A 226 -5.44 16.74 -14.75
N ILE A 227 -4.41 17.58 -14.84
CA ILE A 227 -3.69 18.12 -13.68
C ILE A 227 -4.47 19.33 -13.14
N PRO A 228 -4.81 19.38 -11.83
CA PRO A 228 -5.78 20.35 -11.32
C PRO A 228 -5.37 21.83 -11.44
N ASP A 229 -4.07 22.13 -11.43
CA ASP A 229 -3.55 23.50 -11.39
C ASP A 229 -2.74 23.82 -12.65
N THR A 230 -3.22 24.78 -13.45
CA THR A 230 -2.59 25.18 -14.73
C THR A 230 -1.17 25.71 -14.55
N ASP A 231 -0.88 26.36 -13.42
CA ASP A 231 0.46 26.87 -13.09
C ASP A 231 1.53 25.76 -12.95
N LEU A 232 1.11 24.49 -12.77
CA LEU A 232 2.03 23.35 -12.70
C LEU A 232 2.40 22.81 -14.08
N HIS A 233 1.61 23.09 -15.12
CA HIS A 233 1.82 22.50 -16.45
C HIS A 233 3.23 22.76 -17.00
N PRO A 234 3.77 24.00 -16.96
CA PRO A 234 5.12 24.27 -17.47
C PRO A 234 6.20 23.54 -16.67
N GLN A 235 6.00 23.37 -15.36
CA GLN A 235 6.94 22.69 -14.49
C GLN A 235 6.97 21.18 -14.77
N ILE A 236 5.81 20.57 -15.02
CA ILE A 236 5.73 19.15 -15.40
C ILE A 236 6.39 18.90 -16.74
N VAL A 237 6.17 19.79 -17.72
CA VAL A 237 6.88 19.74 -19.00
C VAL A 237 8.39 19.87 -18.80
N SER A 238 8.85 20.79 -17.94
CA SER A 238 10.27 20.99 -17.65
C SER A 238 10.92 19.77 -17.00
N VAL A 239 10.26 19.17 -15.99
CA VAL A 239 10.75 17.95 -15.33
C VAL A 239 10.79 16.78 -16.31
N GLY A 240 9.70 16.56 -17.07
CA GLY A 240 9.65 15.51 -18.09
C GLY A 240 10.74 15.68 -19.17
N SER A 241 10.95 16.91 -19.63
CA SER A 241 12.02 17.24 -20.58
C SER A 241 13.42 16.93 -20.03
N THR A 242 13.65 17.17 -18.75
CA THR A 242 14.93 16.89 -18.08
C THR A 242 15.14 15.38 -17.91
N LEU A 243 14.09 14.64 -17.55
CA LEU A 243 14.12 13.18 -17.48
C LEU A 243 14.43 12.55 -18.85
N ALA A 244 13.89 13.14 -19.92
CA ALA A 244 14.10 12.64 -21.29
C ALA A 244 15.55 12.74 -21.76
N ASP A 245 16.36 13.64 -21.19
CA ASP A 245 17.80 13.73 -21.48
C ASP A 245 18.55 12.47 -21.04
N GLN A 246 18.04 11.76 -20.03
CA GLN A 246 18.63 10.54 -19.50
C GLN A 246 17.91 9.28 -20.01
N SER A 247 16.57 9.29 -19.95
CA SER A 247 15.73 8.15 -20.28
C SER A 247 14.36 8.62 -20.84
N PRO A 248 14.13 8.51 -22.16
CA PRO A 248 12.83 8.80 -22.78
C PRO A 248 11.68 7.98 -22.19
N GLU A 249 11.92 6.71 -21.88
CA GLU A 249 10.91 5.81 -21.31
C GLU A 249 10.46 6.29 -19.91
N THR A 250 11.42 6.71 -19.08
CA THR A 250 11.15 7.24 -17.74
C THR A 250 10.38 8.55 -17.80
N ALA A 251 10.70 9.43 -18.76
CA ALA A 251 9.99 10.68 -18.97
C ALA A 251 8.53 10.48 -19.39
N LEU A 252 8.25 9.52 -20.27
CA LEU A 252 6.88 9.14 -20.64
C LEU A 252 6.12 8.53 -19.47
N THR A 253 6.79 7.67 -18.69
CA THR A 253 6.20 7.08 -17.47
C THR A 253 5.85 8.16 -16.45
N PHE A 254 6.74 9.12 -16.22
CA PHE A 254 6.49 10.28 -15.37
C PHE A 254 5.24 11.05 -15.82
N LEU A 255 5.15 11.37 -17.11
CA LEU A 255 4.02 12.14 -17.64
C LEU A 255 2.68 11.39 -17.50
N ALA A 256 2.69 10.07 -17.66
CA ALA A 256 1.51 9.23 -17.46
C ALA A 256 1.09 9.12 -15.98
N GLU A 257 2.03 9.08 -15.04
CA GLU A 257 1.75 8.98 -13.61
C GLU A 257 1.46 10.35 -12.95
N ALA A 258 1.97 11.46 -13.51
CA ALA A 258 1.88 12.78 -12.91
C ALA A 258 0.46 13.24 -12.51
N PRO A 259 -0.61 13.05 -13.32
CA PRO A 259 -1.96 13.47 -12.95
C PRO A 259 -2.45 12.79 -11.68
N SER A 260 -2.29 11.45 -11.60
CA SER A 260 -2.73 10.69 -10.43
C SER A 260 -1.94 11.06 -9.17
N LEU A 261 -0.63 11.29 -9.29
CA LEU A 261 0.21 11.71 -8.17
C LEU A 261 -0.12 13.11 -7.65
N MET A 262 -0.41 14.07 -8.53
CA MET A 262 -0.73 15.44 -8.14
C MET A 262 -2.09 15.57 -7.45
N VAL A 263 -3.07 14.74 -7.84
CA VAL A 263 -4.39 14.70 -7.20
C VAL A 263 -4.31 14.25 -5.74
N LEU A 264 -3.36 13.36 -5.40
CA LEU A 264 -3.15 12.89 -4.03
C LEU A 264 -2.63 13.97 -3.08
N LEU A 265 -2.10 15.08 -3.61
CA LEU A 265 -1.58 16.19 -2.81
C LEU A 265 -2.68 17.23 -2.53
N PRO A 266 -2.86 17.66 -1.26
CA PRO A 266 -4.06 18.39 -0.84
C PRO A 266 -4.08 19.88 -1.22
N SER A 267 -2.92 20.48 -1.54
CA SER A 267 -2.80 21.92 -1.77
C SER A 267 -1.83 22.26 -2.89
N MET A 268 -2.10 23.34 -3.61
CA MET A 268 -1.23 23.87 -4.68
C MET A 268 0.22 24.11 -4.23
N GLU A 269 0.43 24.72 -3.06
CA GLU A 269 1.79 24.97 -2.51
C GLU A 269 2.63 23.68 -2.42
N ARG A 270 2.00 22.58 -2.03
CA ARG A 270 2.65 21.27 -1.92
C ARG A 270 2.92 20.62 -3.26
N ARG A 271 1.95 20.70 -4.18
CA ARG A 271 2.15 20.22 -5.55
C ARG A 271 3.35 20.92 -6.17
N MET A 272 3.42 22.25 -6.03
CA MET A 272 4.54 23.05 -6.51
C MET A 272 5.86 22.66 -5.84
N LYS A 273 5.89 22.53 -4.50
CA LYS A 273 7.10 22.13 -3.76
C LYS A 273 7.60 20.74 -4.18
N VAL A 274 6.69 19.77 -4.33
CA VAL A 274 7.03 18.40 -4.75
C VAL A 274 7.66 18.40 -6.15
N ILE A 275 7.08 19.14 -7.10
CA ILE A 275 7.59 19.24 -8.47
C ILE A 275 8.96 19.93 -8.49
N GLN A 276 9.15 21.01 -7.73
CA GLN A 276 10.45 21.71 -7.66
C GLN A 276 11.57 20.80 -7.16
N TYR A 277 11.32 20.02 -6.11
CA TYR A 277 12.27 19.03 -5.60
C TYR A 277 12.49 17.87 -6.57
N GLY A 278 11.44 17.43 -7.25
CA GLY A 278 11.55 16.44 -8.33
C GLY A 278 12.39 16.95 -9.50
N GLY A 279 12.32 18.24 -9.82
CA GLY A 279 13.19 18.87 -10.82
C GLY A 279 14.67 18.82 -10.45
N LEU A 280 15.02 19.06 -9.18
CA LEU A 280 16.39 18.93 -8.69
C LEU A 280 16.92 17.49 -8.80
N LEU A 281 16.05 16.50 -8.57
CA LEU A 281 16.39 15.09 -8.76
C LEU A 281 16.49 14.72 -10.25
N ALA A 282 15.63 15.28 -11.10
CA ALA A 282 15.61 14.99 -12.53
C ALA A 282 16.91 15.40 -13.22
N GLU A 283 17.58 16.46 -12.75
CA GLU A 283 18.90 16.87 -13.22
C GLU A 283 20.02 15.87 -12.88
N ARG A 284 19.78 14.97 -11.92
CA ARG A 284 20.78 14.05 -11.35
C ARG A 284 20.58 12.62 -11.81
N ASP A 285 19.37 12.08 -11.60
CA ASP A 285 19.04 10.69 -11.91
C ASP A 285 17.53 10.50 -12.14
N ALA A 286 17.19 9.92 -13.30
CA ALA A 286 15.80 9.71 -13.70
C ALA A 286 15.07 8.63 -12.88
N GLY A 287 15.77 7.55 -12.49
CA GLY A 287 15.19 6.47 -11.69
C GLY A 287 14.84 6.94 -10.28
N VAL A 288 15.77 7.67 -9.64
CA VAL A 288 15.58 8.25 -8.30
C VAL A 288 14.40 9.21 -8.28
N THR A 289 14.27 10.02 -9.33
CA THR A 289 13.19 10.99 -9.47
C THR A 289 11.81 10.33 -9.49
N MET A 290 11.67 9.21 -10.20
CA MET A 290 10.40 8.46 -10.23
C MET A 290 10.03 7.91 -8.86
N GLU A 291 10.97 7.29 -8.17
CA GLU A 291 10.71 6.74 -6.83
C GLU A 291 10.35 7.85 -5.83
N TYR A 292 10.99 9.02 -5.94
CA TYR A 292 10.61 10.20 -5.17
C TYR A 292 9.16 10.63 -5.45
N PHE A 293 8.76 10.79 -6.71
CA PHE A 293 7.40 11.23 -7.05
C PHE A 293 6.33 10.24 -6.60
N ARG A 294 6.59 8.93 -6.72
CA ARG A 294 5.68 7.88 -6.26
C ARG A 294 5.48 7.87 -4.75
N ARG A 295 6.49 8.26 -3.97
CA ARG A 295 6.45 8.20 -2.49
C ARG A 295 6.21 9.53 -1.80
N ALA A 296 6.45 10.66 -2.45
CA ALA A 296 6.25 11.98 -1.88
C ALA A 296 4.81 12.20 -1.34
N PRO A 297 3.72 11.80 -2.04
CA PRO A 297 2.37 11.92 -1.50
C PRO A 297 2.15 11.15 -0.19
N ASP A 298 2.76 9.97 -0.05
CA ASP A 298 2.63 9.15 1.16
C ASP A 298 3.40 9.75 2.33
N VAL A 299 4.62 10.24 2.09
CA VAL A 299 5.42 10.91 3.12
C VAL A 299 4.75 12.20 3.57
N ILE A 300 4.21 12.99 2.65
CA ILE A 300 3.46 14.22 2.97
C ILE A 300 2.23 13.89 3.81
N ARG A 301 1.45 12.87 3.43
CA ARG A 301 0.29 12.41 4.21
C ARG A 301 0.65 12.00 5.63
N LEU A 302 1.82 11.37 5.85
CA LEU A 302 2.30 11.07 7.20
C LEU A 302 2.70 12.32 8.00
N CYS A 303 3.28 13.32 7.34
CA CYS A 303 3.72 14.56 7.97
C CYS A 303 2.54 15.50 8.32
N ASP A 304 1.38 15.29 7.72
CA ASP A 304 0.17 16.08 7.93
C ASP A 304 -0.45 15.87 9.29
N GLY A 305 -0.46 16.93 10.11
CA GLY A 305 -1.10 16.95 11.44
C GLY A 305 -0.18 17.43 12.59
N THR A 306 1.11 17.65 12.34
CA THR A 306 2.08 18.02 13.39
C THR A 306 2.50 19.50 13.34
N GLU A 307 3.05 20.05 14.43
CA GLU A 307 3.83 21.30 14.37
C GLU A 307 5.25 20.96 13.89
N GLY A 308 5.81 21.66 12.89
CA GLY A 308 7.09 21.32 12.23
C GLY A 308 7.00 20.61 10.86
N ARG A 309 5.84 20.72 10.20
CA ARG A 309 5.40 19.96 9.00
C ARG A 309 6.37 19.95 7.81
N ASP A 310 7.03 21.07 7.54
CA ASP A 310 7.97 21.18 6.43
C ASP A 310 9.32 20.56 6.74
N GLU A 311 9.74 20.59 8.00
CA GLU A 311 11.06 20.12 8.42
C GLU A 311 11.21 18.61 8.24
N ALA A 312 10.14 17.84 8.45
CA ALA A 312 10.17 16.38 8.28
C ALA A 312 10.33 15.96 6.82
N PHE A 313 9.51 16.53 5.93
CA PHE A 313 9.61 16.27 4.49
C PHE A 313 10.95 16.75 3.92
N GLU A 314 11.43 17.92 4.35
CA GLU A 314 12.74 18.45 3.94
C GLU A 314 13.92 17.62 4.46
N THR A 315 13.81 17.08 5.68
CA THR A 315 14.83 16.19 6.24
C THR A 315 14.89 14.88 5.45
N TRP A 316 13.74 14.28 5.14
CA TRP A 316 13.68 13.09 4.28
C TRP A 316 14.25 13.36 2.89
N PHE A 317 13.85 14.46 2.24
CA PHE A 317 14.38 14.82 0.92
C PHE A 317 15.91 15.04 0.96
N ARG A 318 16.41 15.76 1.98
CA ARG A 318 17.85 16.00 2.16
C ARG A 318 18.61 14.70 2.42
N GLY A 319 18.07 13.81 3.25
CA GLY A 319 18.65 12.50 3.51
C GLY A 319 18.81 11.67 2.23
N GLY A 320 17.81 11.69 1.36
CA GLY A 320 17.87 11.05 0.04
C GLY A 320 18.88 11.68 -0.91
N MET A 321 18.97 13.02 -0.93
CA MET A 321 19.99 13.75 -1.71
C MET A 321 21.42 13.44 -1.24
N GLU A 322 21.64 13.32 0.08
CA GLU A 322 22.94 12.90 0.62
C GLU A 322 23.31 11.49 0.18
N VAL A 323 22.32 10.57 0.12
CA VAL A 323 22.54 9.20 -0.39
C VAL A 323 22.90 9.23 -1.89
N LEU A 324 22.21 10.08 -2.65
CA LEU A 324 22.41 10.23 -4.10
C LEU A 324 23.85 10.67 -4.45
N ASP A 325 24.47 11.49 -3.61
CA ASP A 325 25.84 11.97 -3.82
C ASP A 325 26.88 10.84 -3.84
N TYR A 326 26.60 9.68 -3.24
CA TYR A 326 27.52 8.53 -3.24
C TYR A 326 26.95 7.25 -3.86
N SER A 327 25.63 7.10 -3.99
CA SER A 327 25.00 5.92 -4.59
C SER A 327 23.62 6.24 -5.19
N PRO A 328 23.48 6.29 -6.53
CA PRO A 328 22.18 6.41 -7.19
C PRO A 328 21.22 5.27 -6.84
N ASP A 329 21.71 4.03 -6.85
CA ASP A 329 20.92 2.85 -6.45
C ASP A 329 20.45 2.92 -4.99
N GLY A 330 21.31 3.46 -4.11
CA GLY A 330 20.97 3.73 -2.72
C GLY A 330 19.90 4.81 -2.56
N ALA A 331 19.96 5.87 -3.38
CA ALA A 331 18.97 6.93 -3.37
C ALA A 331 17.62 6.43 -3.91
N CYS A 332 17.62 5.62 -4.97
CA CYS A 332 16.42 4.92 -5.46
C CYS A 332 15.78 4.12 -4.32
N ALA A 333 16.55 3.26 -3.64
CA ALA A 333 16.05 2.47 -2.51
C ALA A 333 15.57 3.34 -1.34
N TYR A 334 16.26 4.47 -1.07
CA TYR A 334 15.90 5.42 -0.03
C TYR A 334 14.55 6.08 -0.32
N PHE A 335 14.39 6.65 -1.52
CA PHE A 335 13.15 7.32 -1.92
C PHE A 335 11.99 6.35 -2.12
N ALA A 336 12.27 5.10 -2.52
CA ALA A 336 11.29 4.00 -2.53
C ALA A 336 10.83 3.57 -1.13
N LEU A 337 11.42 4.13 -0.05
CA LEU A 337 11.15 3.83 1.35
C LEU A 337 11.49 2.38 1.75
N GLU A 338 12.44 1.77 1.02
CA GLU A 338 12.91 0.42 1.28
C GLU A 338 14.01 0.40 2.34
N THR A 339 14.71 1.51 2.55
CA THR A 339 15.87 1.56 3.45
C THR A 339 15.50 1.79 4.91
N SER A 340 16.28 1.21 5.83
CA SER A 340 16.13 1.47 7.26
C SER A 340 16.42 2.92 7.62
N LYS A 341 17.38 3.57 6.94
CA LYS A 341 17.69 4.99 7.13
C LYS A 341 16.49 5.88 6.78
N ALA A 342 15.88 5.68 5.61
CA ALA A 342 14.71 6.49 5.19
C ALA A 342 13.55 6.40 6.19
N LEU A 343 13.19 5.19 6.62
CA LEU A 343 12.13 5.02 7.60
C LEU A 343 12.49 5.60 8.97
N SER A 344 13.75 5.47 9.41
CA SER A 344 14.20 6.04 10.68
C SER A 344 14.19 7.56 10.66
N GLU A 345 14.53 8.21 9.54
CA GLU A 345 14.52 9.67 9.42
C GLU A 345 13.08 10.19 9.40
N ILE A 346 12.16 9.53 8.68
CA ILE A 346 10.73 9.86 8.75
C ILE A 346 10.23 9.68 10.18
N GLU A 347 10.57 8.57 10.84
CA GLU A 347 10.14 8.29 12.22
C GLU A 347 10.69 9.30 13.24
N GLN A 348 11.92 9.80 13.05
CA GLN A 348 12.53 10.79 13.94
C GLN A 348 12.03 12.21 13.67
N ALA A 349 11.83 12.55 12.39
CA ALA A 349 11.43 13.90 12.00
C ALA A 349 9.92 14.13 12.16
N THR A 350 9.14 13.06 12.26
CA THR A 350 7.71 13.14 12.56
C THR A 350 7.44 12.93 14.05
N ASN A 351 6.43 13.61 14.60
CA ASN A 351 5.95 13.35 15.96
C ASN A 351 5.17 12.02 16.08
N ILE A 352 5.32 11.14 15.10
CA ILE A 352 4.60 9.88 14.99
C ILE A 352 5.04 8.91 16.08
N VAL A 353 4.08 8.16 16.60
CA VAL A 353 4.35 6.98 17.41
C VAL A 353 3.84 5.77 16.65
N LEU A 354 4.72 4.79 16.44
CA LEU A 354 4.36 3.54 15.81
C LEU A 354 3.87 2.55 16.86
N LEU A 355 2.79 1.84 16.58
CA LEU A 355 2.23 0.87 17.51
C LEU A 355 3.28 -0.16 17.96
N ARG A 356 4.16 -0.61 17.06
CA ARG A 356 5.23 -1.58 17.36
C ARG A 356 6.14 -1.18 18.52
N GLN A 357 6.35 0.12 18.73
CA GLN A 357 7.22 0.63 19.79
C GLN A 357 6.58 0.54 21.17
N VAL A 358 5.26 0.68 21.22
CA VAL A 358 4.49 0.77 22.45
C VAL A 358 3.64 -0.47 22.72
N ALA A 359 3.45 -1.36 21.74
CA ALA A 359 2.57 -2.52 21.79
C ALA A 359 2.82 -3.42 23.00
N ARG A 360 4.10 -3.65 23.36
CA ARG A 360 4.44 -4.45 24.55
C ARG A 360 3.97 -3.78 25.85
N SER A 361 4.20 -2.47 25.98
CA SER A 361 3.78 -1.70 27.15
C SER A 361 2.26 -1.60 27.23
N LEU A 362 1.61 -1.37 26.10
CA LEU A 362 0.15 -1.36 25.96
C LEU A 362 -0.46 -2.71 26.34
N LYS A 363 0.10 -3.82 25.85
CA LYS A 363 -0.36 -5.17 26.23
C LYS A 363 -0.33 -5.40 27.74
N LEU A 364 0.75 -4.99 28.41
CA LEU A 364 0.86 -5.10 29.86
C LEU A 364 -0.14 -4.21 30.59
N LEU A 365 -0.37 -2.99 30.08
CA LEU A 365 -1.35 -2.07 30.64
C LEU A 365 -2.78 -2.61 30.48
N GLY A 366 -3.14 -3.11 29.30
CA GLY A 366 -4.46 -3.69 29.04
C GLY A 366 -4.74 -4.87 29.97
N HIS A 367 -3.76 -5.77 30.12
CA HIS A 367 -3.85 -6.89 31.07
C HIS A 367 -4.04 -6.43 32.53
N MET A 368 -3.38 -5.33 32.92
CA MET A 368 -3.51 -4.76 34.25
C MET A 368 -4.90 -4.16 34.49
N ILE A 369 -5.50 -3.53 33.47
CA ILE A 369 -6.81 -2.86 33.60
C ILE A 369 -7.95 -3.86 33.66
N CYS A 370 -8.01 -4.86 32.76
CA CYS A 370 -9.15 -5.79 32.69
C CYS A 370 -8.93 -7.14 33.38
N GLY A 371 -7.76 -7.36 33.98
CA GLY A 371 -7.40 -8.60 34.70
C GLY A 371 -7.31 -9.87 33.84
N GLN A 372 -7.46 -9.76 32.51
CA GLN A 372 -7.44 -10.89 31.56
C GLN A 372 -6.36 -10.68 30.48
N PRO A 373 -5.84 -11.75 29.84
CA PRO A 373 -4.87 -11.60 28.75
C PRO A 373 -5.42 -10.77 27.59
N VAL A 374 -4.75 -9.67 27.27
CA VAL A 374 -5.07 -8.80 26.12
C VAL A 374 -4.00 -8.95 25.04
N GLN A 375 -4.42 -9.11 23.79
CA GLN A 375 -3.57 -8.97 22.62
C GLN A 375 -3.76 -7.58 22.02
N VAL A 376 -2.68 -7.00 21.50
CA VAL A 376 -2.71 -5.69 20.82
C VAL A 376 -2.22 -5.90 19.41
N GLU A 377 -3.08 -5.60 18.43
CA GLU A 377 -2.80 -5.75 17.02
C GLU A 377 -3.02 -4.43 16.27
N SER A 378 -2.40 -4.32 15.09
CA SER A 378 -2.62 -3.17 14.22
C SER A 378 -3.89 -3.37 13.42
N LEU A 379 -4.64 -2.28 13.24
CA LEU A 379 -5.67 -2.18 12.21
C LEU A 379 -5.04 -2.33 10.82
N ALA A 380 -5.82 -2.92 9.92
CA ALA A 380 -5.45 -3.16 8.54
C ALA A 380 -5.35 -1.86 7.72
N ASP A 381 -6.15 -0.86 8.09
CA ASP A 381 -6.15 0.50 7.56
C ASP A 381 -6.22 1.45 8.77
N SER A 382 -5.32 2.44 8.85
CA SER A 382 -5.27 3.34 10.01
C SER A 382 -6.45 4.32 10.07
N THR A 383 -7.22 4.42 8.98
CA THR A 383 -8.48 5.17 8.92
C THR A 383 -9.64 4.44 9.61
N GLN A 384 -9.52 3.12 9.81
CA GLN A 384 -10.49 2.35 10.58
C GLN A 384 -10.46 2.77 12.06
N ARG A 385 -11.59 2.60 12.73
CA ARG A 385 -11.68 2.87 14.15
C ARG A 385 -11.03 1.74 14.95
N PRO A 386 -10.45 2.07 16.12
CA PRO A 386 -10.08 1.06 17.09
C PRO A 386 -11.26 0.12 17.34
N ARG A 387 -10.99 -1.15 17.64
CA ARG A 387 -12.05 -2.08 18.03
C ARG A 387 -11.52 -3.19 18.90
N LEU A 388 -12.39 -3.73 19.73
CA LEU A 388 -12.12 -4.90 20.55
C LEU A 388 -12.88 -6.12 19.99
N GLU A 389 -12.15 -7.21 19.75
CA GLU A 389 -12.72 -8.51 19.43
C GLU A 389 -12.50 -9.48 20.59
N MET A 390 -13.52 -10.27 20.92
CA MET A 390 -13.44 -11.30 21.96
C MET A 390 -13.18 -12.67 21.34
N ASN A 391 -12.10 -13.33 21.78
CA ASN A 391 -11.70 -14.66 21.32
C ASN A 391 -11.73 -15.67 22.49
N ALA A 392 -11.72 -16.97 22.17
CA ALA A 392 -11.69 -18.05 23.18
C ALA A 392 -10.48 -17.99 24.14
N GLU A 393 -9.40 -17.31 23.74
CA GLU A 393 -8.15 -17.18 24.50
C GLU A 393 -7.99 -15.83 25.24
N GLY A 394 -8.92 -14.88 25.07
CA GLY A 394 -8.85 -13.53 25.64
C GLY A 394 -9.36 -12.44 24.69
N SER A 395 -9.07 -11.17 25.01
CA SER A 395 -9.50 -10.02 24.20
C SER A 395 -8.39 -9.54 23.26
N THR A 396 -8.73 -9.21 22.03
CA THR A 396 -7.81 -8.60 21.05
C THR A 396 -8.25 -7.18 20.78
N VAL A 397 -7.38 -6.21 21.06
CA VAL A 397 -7.63 -4.79 20.76
C VAL A 397 -6.85 -4.40 19.51
N TYR A 398 -7.57 -3.94 18.50
CA TYR A 398 -7.00 -3.42 17.28
C TYR A 398 -6.84 -1.90 17.39
N LEU A 399 -5.60 -1.43 17.24
CA LEU A 399 -5.22 -0.02 17.32
C LEU A 399 -4.61 0.41 15.98
N PRO A 400 -4.64 1.70 15.61
CA PRO A 400 -4.01 2.16 14.39
C PRO A 400 -2.50 1.85 14.40
N SER A 401 -1.92 1.46 13.25
CA SER A 401 -0.48 1.21 13.08
C SER A 401 0.38 2.41 13.46
N ILE A 402 -0.17 3.61 13.26
CA ILE A 402 0.47 4.91 13.38
C ILE A 402 -0.45 5.84 14.20
N MET A 403 0.11 6.52 15.20
CA MET A 403 -0.57 7.62 15.89
C MET A 403 0.12 8.93 15.59
N ASN A 404 -0.58 9.81 14.86
CA ASN A 404 -0.09 11.12 14.41
C ASN A 404 -1.10 12.26 14.66
N ARG A 405 -2.04 12.06 15.59
CA ARG A 405 -3.15 12.98 15.83
C ARG A 405 -2.79 14.20 16.68
N PHE A 406 -1.69 14.13 17.43
CA PHE A 406 -1.27 15.15 18.38
C PHE A 406 0.08 15.77 17.99
N SER A 407 0.36 16.97 18.49
CA SER A 407 1.52 17.77 18.08
C SER A 407 2.85 17.29 18.64
N SER A 408 2.85 16.36 19.61
CA SER A 408 4.09 15.83 20.22
C SER A 408 4.05 14.31 20.35
N LYS A 409 5.23 13.69 20.29
CA LYS A 409 5.39 12.23 20.47
C LYS A 409 4.78 11.74 21.79
N ASP A 410 4.99 12.45 22.90
CA ASP A 410 4.44 12.08 24.21
C ASP A 410 2.91 12.14 24.24
N GLN A 411 2.29 13.06 23.50
CA GLN A 411 0.83 13.11 23.39
C GLN A 411 0.30 11.99 22.49
N ASN A 412 0.99 11.65 21.40
CA ASN A 412 0.66 10.49 20.57
C ASN A 412 0.80 9.17 21.34
N MET A 413 1.83 9.03 22.20
CA MET A 413 1.96 7.88 23.10
C MET A 413 0.77 7.78 24.07
N ARG A 414 0.39 8.91 24.69
CA ARG A 414 -0.78 8.98 25.56
C ARG A 414 -2.09 8.71 24.82
N GLY A 415 -2.20 9.12 23.57
CA GLY A 415 -3.33 8.79 22.69
C GLY A 415 -3.56 7.29 22.60
N TYR A 416 -2.50 6.50 22.38
CA TYR A 416 -2.60 5.04 22.41
C TYR A 416 -3.04 4.51 23.77
N THR A 417 -2.48 5.05 24.85
CA THR A 417 -2.83 4.66 26.22
C THR A 417 -4.31 4.89 26.50
N VAL A 418 -4.84 6.06 26.13
CA VAL A 418 -6.24 6.43 26.31
C VAL A 418 -7.16 5.55 25.47
N THR A 419 -6.85 5.36 24.18
CA THR A 419 -7.64 4.48 23.31
C THR A 419 -7.66 3.04 23.83
N LEU A 420 -6.51 2.48 24.20
CA LEU A 420 -6.47 1.14 24.78
C LEU A 420 -7.30 1.07 26.07
N ALA A 421 -7.10 2.01 26.99
CA ALA A 421 -7.80 2.02 28.28
C ALA A 421 -9.31 2.10 28.11
N HIS A 422 -9.78 2.88 27.14
CA HIS A 422 -11.20 2.95 26.76
C HIS A 422 -11.71 1.59 26.27
N GLU A 423 -11.05 0.96 25.29
CA GLU A 423 -11.47 -0.33 24.74
C GLU A 423 -11.50 -1.45 25.79
N VAL A 424 -10.43 -1.60 26.59
CA VAL A 424 -10.39 -2.61 27.65
C VAL A 424 -11.29 -2.25 28.84
N GLY A 425 -11.64 -0.97 29.00
CA GLY A 425 -12.59 -0.47 29.99
C GLY A 425 -13.99 -1.04 29.79
N HIS A 426 -14.41 -1.26 28.53
CA HIS A 426 -15.67 -1.96 28.24
C HIS A 426 -15.69 -3.40 28.79
N VAL A 427 -14.55 -4.09 28.75
CA VAL A 427 -14.43 -5.43 29.34
C VAL A 427 -14.44 -5.35 30.87
N GLU A 428 -13.63 -4.47 31.44
CA GLU A 428 -13.48 -4.32 32.90
C GLU A 428 -14.80 -3.93 33.57
N PHE A 429 -15.55 -2.98 32.99
CA PHE A 429 -16.79 -2.48 33.56
C PHE A 429 -18.05 -3.21 33.05
N GLY A 430 -17.88 -4.38 32.43
CA GLY A 430 -18.97 -5.31 32.14
C GLY A 430 -19.90 -4.94 30.98
N THR A 431 -19.45 -4.16 29.99
CA THR A 431 -20.23 -3.83 28.78
C THR A 431 -20.72 -5.06 28.03
N TYR A 432 -19.88 -6.11 27.94
CA TYR A 432 -20.19 -7.33 27.20
C TYR A 432 -20.95 -8.39 28.01
N ARG A 433 -21.35 -8.07 29.25
CA ARG A 433 -22.15 -8.95 30.10
C ARG A 433 -23.54 -8.34 30.25
N ILE A 434 -24.57 -9.18 30.13
CA ILE A 434 -25.96 -8.76 30.34
C ILE A 434 -26.80 -9.87 30.97
N ASP A 435 -27.70 -9.49 31.86
CA ASP A 435 -28.71 -10.40 32.41
C ASP A 435 -29.88 -10.62 31.41
N LEU A 436 -30.04 -11.85 30.88
CA LEU A 436 -31.13 -12.16 29.93
C LEU A 436 -32.54 -11.89 30.50
N PRO A 437 -32.88 -12.27 31.74
CA PRO A 437 -34.12 -11.89 32.39
C PRO A 437 -34.42 -10.39 32.33
N PHE A 438 -33.43 -9.55 32.64
CA PHE A 438 -33.55 -8.10 32.52
C PHE A 438 -33.87 -7.68 31.08
N LEU A 439 -33.07 -8.12 30.11
CA LEU A 439 -33.22 -7.72 28.70
C LEU A 439 -34.59 -8.13 28.15
N ARG A 440 -35.03 -9.36 28.41
CA ARG A 440 -36.35 -9.87 28.02
C ARG A 440 -37.49 -9.14 28.72
N SER A 441 -37.29 -8.63 29.94
CA SER A 441 -38.29 -7.81 30.63
C SER A 441 -38.47 -6.44 30.00
N LEU A 442 -37.38 -5.82 29.52
CA LEU A 442 -37.39 -4.54 28.83
C LEU A 442 -37.97 -4.72 27.42
N ALA A 443 -37.58 -5.78 26.70
CA ALA A 443 -38.16 -6.15 25.41
C ALA A 443 -39.69 -6.24 25.43
N ARG A 444 -40.28 -6.85 26.47
CA ARG A 444 -41.75 -6.87 26.65
C ARG A 444 -42.38 -5.49 26.64
N ARG A 445 -41.72 -4.49 27.24
CA ARG A 445 -42.21 -3.10 27.27
C ARG A 445 -42.15 -2.48 25.88
N VAL A 446 -41.06 -2.70 25.15
CA VAL A 446 -40.85 -2.19 23.78
C VAL A 446 -41.85 -2.82 22.80
N VAL A 447 -42.00 -4.14 22.84
CA VAL A 447 -42.99 -4.89 22.02
C VAL A 447 -44.41 -4.38 22.29
N GLY A 448 -44.77 -4.16 23.56
CA GLY A 448 -46.06 -3.58 23.93
C GLY A 448 -46.25 -2.14 23.44
N ARG A 449 -45.20 -1.31 23.49
CA ARG A 449 -45.22 0.11 23.06
C ARG A 449 -45.47 0.25 21.56
N TYR A 450 -44.79 -0.57 20.75
CA TYR A 450 -44.87 -0.51 19.28
C TYR A 450 -45.79 -1.59 18.66
N GLN A 451 -46.50 -2.37 19.48
CA GLN A 451 -47.46 -3.40 19.04
C GLN A 451 -46.85 -4.42 18.06
N LEU A 452 -45.62 -4.88 18.34
CA LEU A 452 -44.89 -5.80 17.48
C LEU A 452 -45.29 -7.26 17.70
N GLU A 453 -45.23 -8.09 16.65
CA GLU A 453 -45.39 -9.54 16.74
C GLU A 453 -44.01 -10.21 16.88
N ALA A 454 -43.32 -10.00 18.02
CA ALA A 454 -41.99 -10.56 18.29
C ALA A 454 -42.02 -11.55 19.47
N SER A 455 -41.29 -12.67 19.32
CA SER A 455 -41.15 -13.68 20.36
C SER A 455 -40.05 -13.28 21.35
N ILE A 456 -40.42 -13.11 22.63
CA ILE A 456 -39.47 -12.69 23.68
C ILE A 456 -38.43 -13.77 24.00
N SER A 457 -38.73 -15.05 23.69
CA SER A 457 -37.79 -16.15 23.89
C SER A 457 -36.60 -16.10 22.95
N ASP A 458 -36.74 -15.39 21.83
CA ASP A 458 -35.78 -15.39 20.72
C ASP A 458 -34.78 -14.23 20.86
N ILE A 459 -34.82 -13.52 21.99
CA ILE A 459 -33.94 -12.40 22.33
C ILE A 459 -32.83 -12.94 23.23
N ASP A 460 -31.66 -13.12 22.64
CA ASP A 460 -30.47 -13.71 23.27
C ASP A 460 -29.28 -12.73 23.33
N GLY A 461 -29.39 -11.58 22.65
CA GLY A 461 -28.40 -10.51 22.73
C GLY A 461 -28.97 -9.11 22.52
N LEU A 462 -28.10 -8.12 22.61
CA LEU A 462 -28.47 -6.71 22.50
C LEU A 462 -28.92 -6.33 21.08
N THR A 463 -28.38 -6.98 20.05
CA THR A 463 -28.78 -6.80 18.65
C THR A 463 -30.26 -7.17 18.44
N ASP A 464 -30.70 -8.34 18.93
CA ASP A 464 -32.09 -8.77 18.87
C ASP A 464 -33.04 -7.78 19.56
N PHE A 465 -32.56 -7.16 20.66
CA PHE A 465 -33.30 -6.14 21.38
C PHE A 465 -33.41 -4.82 20.61
N PHE A 466 -32.33 -4.33 20.00
CA PHE A 466 -32.36 -3.10 19.20
C PHE A 466 -33.21 -3.24 17.94
N ASP A 467 -33.34 -4.45 17.42
CA ASP A 467 -34.20 -4.78 16.29
C ASP A 467 -35.70 -4.55 16.55
N LEU A 468 -36.11 -4.44 17.82
CA LEU A 468 -37.47 -4.11 18.23
C LEU A 468 -37.82 -2.61 18.08
N TYR A 469 -36.86 -1.74 17.77
CA TYR A 469 -37.11 -0.30 17.64
C TYR A 469 -37.37 0.08 16.18
N PRO A 470 -38.33 0.99 15.91
CA PRO A 470 -38.59 1.47 14.54
C PRO A 470 -37.36 2.07 13.84
N GLN A 471 -36.48 2.75 14.59
CA GLN A 471 -35.20 3.27 14.11
C GLN A 471 -34.05 2.59 14.87
N LYS A 472 -33.70 1.37 14.46
CA LYS A 472 -32.64 0.53 15.05
C LYS A 472 -31.31 1.26 15.27
N ARG A 473 -30.90 2.09 14.30
CA ARG A 473 -29.64 2.86 14.38
C ARG A 473 -29.67 3.93 15.47
N VAL A 474 -30.81 4.57 15.74
CA VAL A 474 -30.91 5.61 16.77
C VAL A 474 -30.76 5.03 18.18
N ILE A 475 -31.41 3.90 18.47
CA ILE A 475 -31.26 3.25 19.79
C ILE A 475 -29.83 2.73 20.00
N ARG A 476 -29.20 2.21 18.93
CA ARG A 476 -27.79 1.78 18.97
C ARG A 476 -26.85 2.93 19.27
N ASP A 477 -27.01 4.07 18.61
CA ASP A 477 -26.18 5.25 18.83
C ASP A 477 -26.40 5.85 20.23
N LEU A 478 -27.65 5.87 20.73
CA LEU A 478 -27.95 6.30 22.10
C LEU A 478 -27.26 5.43 23.15
N TRP A 479 -27.35 4.10 23.00
CA TRP A 479 -26.65 3.18 23.90
C TRP A 479 -25.13 3.38 23.81
N THR A 480 -24.58 3.54 22.60
CA THR A 480 -23.14 3.76 22.38
C THR A 480 -22.67 5.01 23.13
N ILE A 481 -23.38 6.15 22.98
CA ILE A 481 -23.03 7.40 23.65
C ILE A 481 -23.06 7.25 25.18
N LEU A 482 -24.08 6.59 25.73
CA LEU A 482 -24.24 6.39 27.17
C LEU A 482 -23.21 5.41 27.74
N GLU A 483 -22.95 4.33 27.02
CA GLU A 483 -22.02 3.29 27.46
C GLU A 483 -20.58 3.79 27.45
N ASP A 484 -20.18 4.56 26.43
CA ASP A 484 -18.90 5.26 26.44
C ASP A 484 -18.79 6.26 27.59
N ALA A 485 -19.85 7.03 27.85
CA ALA A 485 -19.87 7.98 28.97
C ALA A 485 -19.72 7.26 30.32
N ARG A 486 -20.37 6.10 30.47
CA ARG A 486 -20.25 5.24 31.66
C ARG A 486 -18.81 4.75 31.83
N VAL A 487 -18.22 4.17 30.79
CA VAL A 487 -16.86 3.62 30.82
C VAL A 487 -15.83 4.73 31.07
N GLU A 488 -15.94 5.86 30.39
CA GLU A 488 -15.03 6.99 30.59
C GLU A 488 -15.14 7.56 32.00
N PHE A 489 -16.35 7.68 32.56
CA PHE A 489 -16.55 8.10 33.94
C PHE A 489 -15.91 7.12 34.94
N LEU A 490 -16.12 5.82 34.78
CA LEU A 490 -15.56 4.78 35.66
C LEU A 490 -14.03 4.69 35.55
N LEU A 491 -13.48 4.80 34.33
CA LEU A 491 -12.02 4.89 34.12
C LEU A 491 -11.42 6.07 34.88
N GLN A 492 -12.07 7.25 34.81
CA GLN A 492 -11.62 8.40 35.57
C GLN A 492 -11.67 8.15 37.07
N GLN A 493 -12.71 7.49 37.60
CA GLN A 493 -12.81 7.21 39.03
C GLN A 493 -11.74 6.22 39.52
N GLU A 494 -11.66 5.05 38.90
CA GLU A 494 -10.77 3.94 39.31
C GLU A 494 -9.30 4.20 38.98
N TYR A 495 -9.02 4.93 37.88
CA TYR A 495 -7.67 5.22 37.43
C TYR A 495 -7.40 6.73 37.36
N PRO A 496 -7.20 7.43 38.50
CA PRO A 496 -6.99 8.87 38.53
C PRO A 496 -5.83 9.37 37.67
N GLY A 497 -4.82 8.53 37.43
CA GLY A 497 -3.68 8.87 36.55
C GLY A 497 -4.05 9.03 35.08
N LEU A 498 -5.19 8.48 34.62
CA LEU A 498 -5.68 8.62 33.24
C LEU A 498 -6.57 9.85 33.03
N ARG A 499 -7.01 10.54 34.11
CA ARG A 499 -8.00 11.63 34.03
C ARG A 499 -7.55 12.77 33.11
N ASP A 500 -6.35 13.28 33.34
CA ASP A 500 -5.82 14.42 32.58
C ASP A 500 -5.56 14.05 31.12
N ASP A 501 -5.11 12.81 30.88
CA ASP A 501 -4.83 12.29 29.54
C ASP A 501 -6.13 12.05 28.75
N LEU A 502 -7.16 11.44 29.37
CA LEU A 502 -8.51 11.32 28.80
C LEU A 502 -9.07 12.70 28.45
N ALA A 503 -9.09 13.64 29.40
CA ALA A 503 -9.60 14.98 29.17
C ALA A 503 -8.83 15.75 28.07
N ALA A 504 -7.52 15.49 27.90
CA ALA A 504 -6.72 16.09 26.83
C ALA A 504 -7.08 15.52 25.45
N VAL A 505 -7.17 14.19 25.33
CA VAL A 505 -7.53 13.48 24.09
C VAL A 505 -8.96 13.80 23.66
N SER A 506 -9.90 13.81 24.60
CA SER A 506 -11.31 14.17 24.38
C SER A 506 -11.44 15.59 23.84
N ARG A 507 -10.80 16.59 24.47
CA ARG A 507 -10.82 17.99 24.00
C ARG A 507 -10.19 18.19 22.62
N ALA A 508 -9.14 17.45 22.29
CA ALA A 508 -8.52 17.52 20.97
C ALA A 508 -9.44 16.99 19.87
N SER A 509 -10.21 15.93 20.16
CA SER A 509 -11.13 15.27 19.23
C SER A 509 -12.34 16.15 18.87
N VAL A 510 -12.76 17.06 19.76
CA VAL A 510 -13.87 17.97 19.46
C VAL A 510 -13.47 19.07 18.47
N LYS A 511 -12.22 19.56 18.51
CA LYS A 511 -11.76 20.63 17.61
C LYS A 511 -11.81 20.25 16.13
N THR A 512 -11.73 18.95 15.82
CA THR A 512 -11.75 18.40 14.46
C THR A 512 -13.17 18.18 13.93
N ARG A 513 -14.21 18.30 14.76
CA ARG A 513 -15.61 18.13 14.34
C ARG A 513 -16.12 19.43 13.72
N SER A 514 -16.11 19.50 12.40
CA SER A 514 -16.92 20.46 11.65
C SER A 514 -18.31 19.85 11.45
N LEU A 515 -19.39 20.65 11.56
CA LEU A 515 -20.69 20.55 10.85
C LEU A 515 -21.89 20.89 11.74
N LEU A 516 -22.60 21.96 11.41
CA LEU A 516 -24.00 22.19 11.82
C LEU A 516 -24.95 22.28 10.60
N HIS A 517 -24.46 22.08 9.37
CA HIS A 517 -25.28 22.21 8.16
C HIS A 517 -25.69 20.83 7.64
N GLY A 518 -27.00 20.58 7.57
CA GLY A 518 -27.59 19.40 6.92
C GLY A 518 -27.99 18.23 7.84
N MET A 519 -27.88 18.36 9.17
CA MET A 519 -28.30 17.32 10.12
C MET A 519 -29.82 17.33 10.36
N THR A 520 -30.41 16.16 10.61
CA THR A 520 -31.80 16.04 11.10
C THR A 520 -31.91 16.42 12.58
N ALA A 521 -33.13 16.72 13.06
CA ALA A 521 -33.36 17.09 14.46
C ALA A 521 -32.88 16.00 15.46
N ARG A 522 -33.01 14.71 15.11
CA ARG A 522 -32.52 13.59 15.93
C ARG A 522 -31.00 13.53 15.95
N GLU A 523 -30.36 13.65 14.78
CA GLU A 523 -28.89 13.70 14.66
C GLU A 523 -28.32 14.86 15.49
N MET A 524 -28.94 16.04 15.42
CA MET A 524 -28.53 17.19 16.23
C MET A 524 -28.64 16.93 17.74
N VAL A 525 -29.72 16.28 18.21
CA VAL A 525 -29.87 16.00 19.65
C VAL A 525 -28.80 15.04 20.16
N LEU A 526 -28.58 13.92 19.47
CA LEU A 526 -27.56 12.96 19.89
C LEU A 526 -26.14 13.55 19.74
N ASP A 527 -25.88 14.38 18.73
CA ASP A 527 -24.62 15.11 18.59
C ASP A 527 -24.37 16.05 19.78
N GLN A 528 -25.41 16.75 20.25
CA GLN A 528 -25.32 17.57 21.45
C GLN A 528 -25.11 16.73 22.73
N LEU A 529 -25.72 15.55 22.85
CA LEU A 529 -25.47 14.65 23.98
C LEU A 529 -24.01 14.21 24.02
N LEU A 530 -23.46 13.80 22.86
CA LEU A 530 -22.06 13.43 22.72
C LEU A 530 -21.13 14.59 23.11
N LEU A 531 -21.42 15.81 22.65
CA LEU A 531 -20.66 17.01 23.01
C LEU A 531 -20.75 17.33 24.51
N ARG A 532 -21.94 17.24 25.13
CA ARG A 532 -22.12 17.55 26.56
C ARG A 532 -21.36 16.60 27.48
N PHE A 533 -21.34 15.30 27.19
CA PHE A 533 -20.51 14.35 27.94
C PHE A 533 -19.00 14.61 27.80
N THR A 534 -18.58 15.34 26.76
CA THR A 534 -17.16 15.55 26.46
C THR A 534 -16.65 16.93 26.91
N GLN A 535 -17.45 17.98 26.78
CA GLN A 535 -17.08 19.38 27.08
C GLN A 535 -17.86 20.00 28.25
N GLY A 536 -18.91 19.33 28.74
CA GLY A 536 -19.90 19.94 29.62
C GLY A 536 -20.94 20.78 28.87
N ALA A 537 -21.74 21.55 29.61
CA ALA A 537 -22.83 22.34 29.05
C ALA A 537 -22.32 23.63 28.35
N ASP A 538 -21.82 23.51 27.13
CA ASP A 538 -21.58 24.67 26.25
C ASP A 538 -22.64 24.73 25.13
N ASN A 539 -23.36 25.85 25.08
CA ASN A 539 -24.47 26.09 24.16
C ASN A 539 -23.97 26.35 22.74
N SER A 540 -23.78 25.30 21.96
CA SER A 540 -23.63 25.42 20.50
C SER A 540 -24.98 25.76 19.84
N ALA A 541 -24.92 26.36 18.64
CA ALA A 541 -26.01 27.07 17.98
C ALA A 541 -27.20 26.19 17.53
N VAL A 542 -28.00 25.73 18.48
CA VAL A 542 -29.25 25.01 18.26
C VAL A 542 -30.44 25.97 18.38
N GLN A 543 -31.47 25.79 17.54
CA GLN A 543 -32.70 26.60 17.63
C GLN A 543 -33.40 26.38 18.99
N ASP A 544 -33.98 27.43 19.58
CA ASP A 544 -34.58 27.44 20.92
C ASP A 544 -35.58 26.29 21.19
N ASN A 545 -36.30 25.82 20.16
CA ASN A 545 -37.28 24.73 20.29
C ASN A 545 -36.63 23.34 20.43
N LEU A 546 -35.50 23.09 19.77
CA LEU A 546 -34.79 21.81 19.86
C LEU A 546 -33.95 21.75 21.14
N GLN A 547 -33.51 22.90 21.65
CA GLN A 547 -32.79 23.00 22.92
C GLN A 547 -33.58 22.37 24.08
N GLN A 548 -34.91 22.56 24.14
CA GLN A 548 -35.75 21.94 25.16
C GLN A 548 -35.72 20.41 25.10
N VAL A 549 -35.64 19.83 23.89
CA VAL A 549 -35.51 18.38 23.70
C VAL A 549 -34.13 17.92 24.18
N VAL A 550 -33.07 18.62 23.79
CA VAL A 550 -31.70 18.34 24.24
C VAL A 550 -31.60 18.37 25.76
N ASP A 551 -32.16 19.39 26.41
CA ASP A 551 -32.15 19.52 27.87
C ASP A 551 -32.88 18.36 28.55
N ARG A 552 -34.06 17.97 28.04
CA ARG A 552 -34.82 16.85 28.60
C ARG A 552 -34.14 15.50 28.39
N CYS A 553 -33.50 15.29 27.24
CA CYS A 553 -32.68 14.11 26.99
C CYS A 553 -31.43 14.10 27.89
N TRP A 554 -30.80 15.26 28.09
CA TRP A 554 -29.64 15.42 28.97
C TRP A 554 -29.98 15.14 30.44
N ASP A 555 -31.15 15.59 30.92
CA ASP A 555 -31.63 15.33 32.28
C ASP A 555 -31.71 13.82 32.59
N VAL A 556 -32.03 13.02 31.59
CA VAL A 556 -32.03 11.55 31.67
C VAL A 556 -30.61 11.00 31.51
N ALA A 557 -29.86 11.49 30.52
CA ALA A 557 -28.55 10.97 30.15
C ALA A 557 -27.51 11.14 31.27
N GLN A 558 -27.45 12.31 31.93
CA GLN A 558 -26.46 12.64 32.95
C GLN A 558 -26.50 11.71 34.16
N ALA A 559 -27.60 10.97 34.37
CA ALA A 559 -27.71 9.99 35.44
C ALA A 559 -26.73 8.80 35.27
N ILE A 560 -26.17 8.60 34.07
CA ILE A 560 -25.20 7.54 33.79
C ILE A 560 -23.85 7.75 34.49
N GLU A 561 -23.50 8.98 34.85
CA GLU A 561 -22.26 9.34 35.56
C GLU A 561 -22.35 8.99 37.06
N ASN A 562 -22.55 7.71 37.35
CA ASN A 562 -22.69 7.15 38.69
C ASN A 562 -21.71 5.99 38.88
N PRO A 563 -20.96 5.92 40.00
CA PRO A 563 -20.03 4.82 40.27
C PRO A 563 -20.65 3.41 40.21
N ASP A 564 -21.95 3.30 40.50
CA ASP A 564 -22.68 2.02 40.51
C ASP A 564 -23.42 1.75 39.18
N ALA A 565 -23.19 2.55 38.13
CA ALA A 565 -23.87 2.38 36.85
C ALA A 565 -23.40 1.11 36.12
N THR A 566 -24.36 0.25 35.75
CA THR A 566 -24.13 -0.96 34.96
C THR A 566 -24.51 -0.76 33.49
N ASN A 567 -24.13 -1.70 32.63
CA ASN A 567 -24.54 -1.72 31.22
C ASN A 567 -26.08 -1.80 31.09
N GLU A 568 -26.76 -2.57 31.94
CA GLU A 568 -28.23 -2.61 31.98
C GLU A 568 -28.84 -1.22 32.23
N TYR A 569 -28.21 -0.44 33.10
CA TYR A 569 -28.64 0.93 33.36
C TYR A 569 -28.45 1.84 32.15
N ALA A 570 -27.34 1.70 31.41
CA ALA A 570 -27.13 2.40 30.15
C ALA A 570 -28.23 2.06 29.12
N ILE A 571 -28.58 0.79 28.99
CA ILE A 571 -29.65 0.32 28.09
C ILE A 571 -31.02 0.89 28.50
N GLU A 572 -31.33 0.94 29.81
CA GLU A 572 -32.58 1.57 30.29
C GLU A 572 -32.63 3.07 29.98
N LEU A 573 -31.53 3.80 30.19
CA LEU A 573 -31.46 5.22 29.88
C LEU A 573 -31.59 5.44 28.37
N ALA A 574 -31.00 4.59 27.52
CA ALA A 574 -31.17 4.64 26.08
C ALA A 574 -32.64 4.48 25.66
N ASP A 575 -33.37 3.49 26.20
CA ASP A 575 -34.82 3.32 25.96
C ASP A 575 -35.62 4.57 26.39
N ARG A 576 -35.29 5.17 27.55
CA ARG A 576 -35.96 6.38 28.05
C ARG A 576 -35.68 7.59 27.17
N ILE A 577 -34.45 7.80 26.73
CA ILE A 577 -34.10 8.90 25.83
C ILE A 577 -34.78 8.70 24.47
N TYR A 578 -34.82 7.47 23.94
CA TYR A 578 -35.56 7.16 22.71
C TYR A 578 -37.03 7.55 22.82
N GLN A 579 -37.68 7.25 23.96
CA GLN A 579 -39.07 7.67 24.21
C GLN A 579 -39.22 9.19 24.23
N VAL A 580 -38.31 9.93 24.87
CA VAL A 580 -38.34 11.39 24.88
C VAL A 580 -38.24 11.96 23.46
N LEU A 581 -37.37 11.37 22.61
CA LEU A 581 -37.24 11.76 21.21
C LEU A 581 -38.53 11.49 20.42
N ASP A 582 -39.15 10.32 20.62
CA ASP A 582 -40.41 9.95 19.95
C ASP A 582 -41.59 10.82 20.39
N GLU A 583 -41.68 11.17 21.68
CA GLU A 583 -42.71 12.05 22.22
C GLU A 583 -42.59 13.51 21.74
N MET A 584 -41.36 14.06 21.72
CA MET A 584 -41.14 15.49 21.53
C MET A 584 -40.83 15.91 20.10
N ILE A 585 -40.25 15.02 19.29
CA ILE A 585 -39.93 15.28 17.87
C ILE A 585 -41.07 14.76 16.96
N GLY A 586 -41.98 13.94 17.50
CA GLY A 586 -43.25 13.53 16.88
C GLY A 586 -43.39 12.00 16.77
N HIS A 587 -44.61 11.51 17.01
CA HIS A 587 -44.99 10.10 16.88
C HIS A 587 -44.83 9.59 15.44
N LEU A 588 -44.22 8.42 15.30
CA LEU A 588 -44.24 7.59 14.09
C LEU A 588 -45.66 7.14 13.73
N GLU A 589 -46.43 7.97 13.03
CA GLU A 589 -47.59 7.50 12.26
C GLU A 589 -47.74 8.26 10.95
N ALA A 590 -47.22 7.68 9.86
CA ALA A 590 -47.90 7.66 8.56
C ALA A 590 -47.20 6.72 7.57
N VAL A 591 -47.85 5.56 7.33
CA VAL A 591 -47.89 4.82 6.06
C VAL A 591 -46.68 3.91 5.74
N VAL A 592 -46.78 2.64 6.17
CA VAL A 592 -46.23 1.48 5.43
C VAL A 592 -47.41 0.59 5.02
N PRO A 593 -47.87 0.61 3.76
CA PRO A 593 -48.32 -0.60 3.11
C PRO A 593 -47.08 -1.46 2.93
N ARG A 594 -47.11 -2.67 3.47
CA ARG A 594 -46.19 -3.74 3.08
C ARG A 594 -46.25 -3.86 1.56
N ASP A 595 -45.13 -3.61 0.88
CA ASP A 595 -44.81 -4.28 -0.38
C ASP A 595 -43.28 -4.22 -0.65
N ALA A 596 -42.73 -5.44 -0.75
CA ALA A 596 -41.62 -5.92 -1.58
C ALA A 596 -40.26 -5.21 -1.63
N ASP A 597 -39.22 -6.00 -1.28
CA ASP A 597 -37.85 -6.00 -1.79
C ASP A 597 -37.10 -4.67 -1.85
N SER A 598 -36.30 -4.41 -0.81
CA SER A 598 -35.01 -3.76 -1.00
C SER A 598 -33.96 -4.40 -0.09
N THR A 599 -33.20 -5.32 -0.66
CA THR A 599 -31.83 -5.61 -0.27
C THR A 599 -31.01 -4.34 -0.52
N ALA A 600 -30.86 -3.50 0.50
CA ALA A 600 -29.89 -2.42 0.48
C ALA A 600 -28.72 -2.85 1.37
N GLU A 601 -27.59 -3.05 0.72
CA GLU A 601 -26.31 -3.45 1.29
C GLU A 601 -25.88 -2.48 2.40
N GLU A 602 -25.36 -3.05 3.48
CA GLU A 602 -24.74 -2.30 4.57
C GLU A 602 -23.39 -1.75 4.08
N GLU A 603 -23.42 -0.57 3.44
CA GLU A 603 -22.20 0.14 3.09
C GLU A 603 -21.51 0.71 4.34
N GLU A 604 -20.19 0.46 4.35
CA GLU A 604 -19.20 0.81 5.35
C GLU A 604 -19.21 2.29 5.76
N LEU A 605 -18.97 2.51 7.06
CA LEU A 605 -18.74 3.81 7.66
C LEU A 605 -17.44 4.43 7.10
N GLY A 606 -17.57 5.31 6.10
CA GLY A 606 -16.44 6.04 5.51
C GLY A 606 -16.81 7.43 4.97
N ALA A 607 -16.02 8.42 5.40
CA ALA A 607 -15.91 9.81 4.93
C ALA A 607 -17.11 10.78 5.10
N GLY A 608 -16.79 11.97 5.63
CA GLY A 608 -17.74 13.05 5.94
C GLY A 608 -18.50 13.64 4.74
N PRO A 609 -19.47 14.53 4.99
CA PRO A 609 -20.57 14.79 4.08
C PRO A 609 -20.16 15.67 2.90
N ARG A 610 -20.53 15.21 1.70
CA ARG A 610 -20.73 16.05 0.52
C ARG A 610 -22.04 16.82 0.65
N ALA A 611 -22.03 18.05 0.14
CA ALA A 611 -23.05 19.06 0.34
C ALA A 611 -24.40 18.74 -0.33
N ALA A 612 -25.45 19.14 0.38
CA ALA A 612 -26.76 19.62 -0.06
C ALA A 612 -27.47 18.91 -1.23
N GLU A 613 -28.59 18.27 -0.87
CA GLU A 613 -29.92 18.29 -1.51
C GLU A 613 -30.57 16.90 -1.41
N GLU A 614 -31.10 16.54 -0.24
CA GLU A 614 -32.09 15.45 -0.09
C GLU A 614 -32.60 15.38 1.37
N THR A 615 -33.51 16.30 1.75
CA THR A 615 -34.22 16.25 3.04
C THR A 615 -35.38 15.25 3.02
N THR A 616 -35.10 14.02 2.56
CA THR A 616 -36.00 12.85 2.62
C THR A 616 -35.28 11.56 2.98
N GLY A 617 -33.97 11.59 3.26
CA GLY A 617 -33.18 10.40 3.61
C GLY A 617 -33.34 9.94 5.07
N GLY A 618 -33.20 8.62 5.30
CA GLY A 618 -33.21 8.01 6.62
C GLY A 618 -32.05 8.47 7.53
N TYR A 619 -32.20 8.23 8.84
CA TYR A 619 -31.22 8.62 9.88
C TYR A 619 -29.80 8.15 9.54
N ARG A 620 -28.86 9.10 9.54
CA ARG A 620 -27.42 8.82 9.40
C ARG A 620 -26.82 8.62 10.79
N GLY A 621 -26.06 7.53 10.97
CA GLY A 621 -25.42 7.22 12.24
C GLY A 621 -24.41 8.28 12.67
N ILE A 622 -24.27 8.49 13.97
CA ILE A 622 -23.39 9.53 14.49
C ILE A 622 -21.94 9.05 14.52
N THR A 623 -21.08 9.86 13.92
CA THR A 623 -19.64 9.65 14.00
C THR A 623 -19.14 9.95 15.41
N ASN A 624 -18.90 8.89 16.19
CA ASN A 624 -18.26 8.97 17.52
C ASN A 624 -16.80 9.48 17.48
N TRP A 625 -16.19 9.76 18.63
CA TRP A 625 -14.80 10.22 18.74
C TRP A 625 -13.80 9.17 18.27
N ALA A 626 -12.77 9.60 17.53
CA ALA A 626 -11.84 8.69 16.88
C ALA A 626 -10.96 7.87 17.85
N TYR A 627 -10.84 8.27 19.12
CA TYR A 627 -10.13 7.52 20.16
C TYR A 627 -11.00 6.45 20.82
N ARG A 628 -12.33 6.53 20.65
CA ARG A 628 -13.30 5.52 21.07
C ARG A 628 -13.49 4.55 19.92
N GLY A 629 -13.44 3.27 20.21
CA GLY A 629 -13.58 2.24 19.21
C GLY A 629 -15.01 2.02 18.74
N GLU A 630 -15.17 1.09 17.82
CA GLU A 630 -16.48 0.58 17.43
C GLU A 630 -16.92 -0.52 18.39
N MET A 631 -17.99 -0.25 19.13
CA MET A 631 -18.68 -1.26 19.92
C MET A 631 -19.58 -2.11 19.02
N ASN A 632 -19.39 -3.43 19.05
CA ASN A 632 -20.29 -4.37 18.39
C ASN A 632 -21.29 -4.97 19.41
N PRO A 633 -22.61 -4.69 19.26
CA PRO A 633 -23.64 -5.23 20.16
C PRO A 633 -23.77 -6.76 20.07
N ASP A 634 -23.28 -7.42 19.01
CA ASP A 634 -23.35 -8.88 18.84
C ASP A 634 -22.53 -9.66 19.88
N PHE A 635 -21.52 -8.99 20.46
CA PHE A 635 -20.71 -9.53 21.54
C PHE A 635 -21.38 -9.40 22.91
N VAL A 636 -22.47 -8.63 23.03
CA VAL A 636 -23.25 -8.48 24.27
C VAL A 636 -24.32 -9.56 24.30
N ARG A 637 -23.98 -10.71 24.91
CA ARG A 637 -24.85 -11.87 25.06
C ARG A 637 -25.00 -12.22 26.52
N GLY A 638 -26.14 -12.81 26.89
CA GLY A 638 -26.39 -13.04 28.29
C GLY A 638 -25.79 -14.34 28.85
N GLU A 639 -25.43 -14.30 30.13
CA GLU A 639 -24.87 -15.44 30.83
C GLU A 639 -25.96 -16.50 31.06
N SER A 640 -25.83 -17.65 30.41
CA SER A 640 -26.66 -18.82 30.72
C SER A 640 -26.16 -19.39 32.06
N THR A 641 -26.98 -19.31 33.11
CA THR A 641 -26.68 -19.92 34.41
C THR A 641 -26.64 -21.44 34.27
N ALA A 642 -25.47 -22.00 33.95
CA ALA A 642 -25.23 -23.43 34.05
C ALA A 642 -24.89 -23.77 35.50
N SER A 643 -25.79 -24.52 36.14
CA SER A 643 -25.50 -25.25 37.37
C SER A 643 -24.37 -26.25 37.14
N ASP A 644 -23.38 -26.24 38.03
CA ASP A 644 -22.39 -27.32 38.25
C ASP A 644 -23.04 -28.70 38.09
N GLU A 645 -22.78 -29.41 36.97
CA GLU A 645 -22.61 -30.87 36.90
C GLU A 645 -21.89 -31.23 35.59
N GLY A 646 -20.70 -31.84 35.69
CA GLY A 646 -20.20 -32.89 34.78
C GLY A 646 -19.74 -32.50 33.38
N GLU A 647 -18.48 -32.84 33.08
CA GLU A 647 -17.89 -32.89 31.74
C GLU A 647 -18.81 -33.53 30.69
N ASP A 648 -19.08 -32.82 29.60
CA ASP A 648 -19.19 -33.39 28.25
C ASP A 648 -18.81 -32.30 27.23
N VAL A 649 -17.73 -32.54 26.48
CA VAL A 649 -17.23 -31.66 25.42
C VAL A 649 -18.11 -31.86 24.20
N GLU A 650 -19.12 -31.00 24.04
CA GLU A 650 -19.85 -30.86 22.78
C GLU A 650 -19.00 -30.07 21.76
N GLN A 651 -18.66 -30.75 20.67
CA GLN A 651 -17.97 -30.19 19.51
C GLN A 651 -18.86 -29.13 18.84
N GLN A 652 -18.35 -27.90 18.73
CA GLN A 652 -18.94 -26.90 17.85
C GLN A 652 -18.79 -27.35 16.39
N PRO A 653 -19.77 -27.08 15.51
CA PRO A 653 -19.69 -27.43 14.10
C PRO A 653 -18.69 -26.51 13.38
N GLU A 654 -17.80 -27.12 12.60
CA GLU A 654 -17.04 -26.42 11.55
C GLU A 654 -18.03 -25.79 10.54
N PRO A 655 -17.70 -24.63 9.93
CA PRO A 655 -18.50 -24.10 8.84
C PRO A 655 -18.37 -25.04 7.64
N GLU A 656 -19.49 -25.67 7.27
CA GLU A 656 -19.56 -26.55 6.10
C GLU A 656 -19.24 -25.76 4.82
N LEU A 657 -18.15 -26.16 4.16
CA LEU A 657 -17.95 -25.93 2.74
C LEU A 657 -19.09 -26.61 1.97
N GLU A 658 -19.91 -25.82 1.27
CA GLU A 658 -20.86 -26.34 0.29
C GLU A 658 -20.12 -27.04 -0.85
N THR A 659 -19.97 -28.36 -0.73
CA THR A 659 -19.64 -29.25 -1.84
C THR A 659 -20.90 -29.48 -2.69
N ALA A 660 -21.02 -28.76 -3.80
CA ALA A 660 -22.02 -29.03 -4.82
C ALA A 660 -21.66 -30.27 -5.65
N GLY A 661 -22.32 -31.40 -5.36
CA GLY A 661 -22.56 -32.51 -6.30
C GLY A 661 -24.04 -32.88 -6.17
N GLY A 662 -24.86 -33.02 -7.20
CA GLY A 662 -24.66 -33.55 -8.54
C GLY A 662 -25.79 -34.55 -8.79
N SER A 663 -26.70 -34.28 -9.72
CA SER A 663 -27.62 -35.30 -10.25
C SER A 663 -27.86 -35.14 -11.76
N SER A 664 -27.31 -36.10 -12.52
CA SER A 664 -27.77 -36.75 -13.78
C SER A 664 -28.96 -36.13 -14.55
N ALA A 665 -29.00 -35.94 -15.88
CA ALA A 665 -28.39 -36.59 -17.08
C ALA A 665 -28.85 -35.80 -18.37
N PRO A 666 -28.61 -36.23 -19.64
CA PRO A 666 -27.50 -36.97 -20.26
C PRO A 666 -26.83 -36.20 -21.43
N ALA A 667 -25.72 -36.77 -21.90
CA ALA A 667 -24.79 -36.25 -22.91
C ALA A 667 -25.36 -36.03 -24.34
N ARG A 668 -24.89 -34.97 -24.99
CA ARG A 668 -24.64 -34.91 -26.44
C ARG A 668 -23.27 -34.29 -26.72
N ARG A 669 -22.41 -35.10 -27.37
CA ARG A 669 -21.12 -34.72 -27.98
C ARG A 669 -21.34 -33.69 -29.09
N MET A 670 -20.57 -32.61 -29.10
CA MET A 670 -19.89 -32.05 -30.29
C MET A 670 -18.56 -31.40 -29.87
N GLN A 671 -17.55 -31.53 -30.72
CA GLN A 671 -16.15 -31.11 -30.55
C GLN A 671 -15.91 -29.65 -31.01
N GLU A 672 -14.78 -29.09 -30.55
CA GLU A 672 -14.00 -27.93 -31.08
C GLU A 672 -14.27 -26.55 -30.44
N PRO A 673 -13.32 -25.58 -30.50
CA PRO A 673 -12.02 -25.60 -29.81
C PRO A 673 -11.75 -24.30 -29.00
N ASP A 674 -10.65 -24.35 -28.24
CA ASP A 674 -10.06 -23.35 -27.35
C ASP A 674 -9.89 -21.94 -27.98
N THR A 675 -10.49 -20.92 -27.37
CA THR A 675 -10.14 -19.49 -27.53
C THR A 675 -10.31 -18.79 -26.18
N ARG A 676 -9.19 -18.60 -25.46
CA ARG A 676 -9.12 -17.71 -24.29
C ARG A 676 -8.92 -16.28 -24.79
N GLU A 677 -10.01 -15.53 -24.92
CA GLU A 677 -9.97 -14.07 -24.91
C GLU A 677 -10.01 -13.58 -23.47
N ALA A 678 -9.04 -12.73 -23.14
CA ALA A 678 -8.96 -11.97 -21.91
C ALA A 678 -10.22 -11.11 -21.76
N ARG A 679 -10.97 -11.30 -20.67
CA ARG A 679 -11.98 -10.34 -20.26
C ARG A 679 -11.30 -9.26 -19.42
N GLN A 680 -11.29 -8.06 -20.00
CA GLN A 680 -11.37 -6.80 -19.26
C GLN A 680 -12.62 -6.85 -18.40
N ASP A 681 -12.46 -6.76 -17.08
CA ASP A 681 -13.54 -6.34 -16.21
C ASP A 681 -13.30 -4.88 -15.83
N ASP A 682 -14.39 -4.14 -15.97
CA ASP A 682 -14.54 -2.70 -15.90
C ASP A 682 -14.25 -2.10 -14.53
N ALA A 683 -13.91 -0.82 -14.60
CA ALA A 683 -13.76 0.17 -13.54
C ALA A 683 -14.87 0.13 -12.46
N GLY A 684 -14.49 0.42 -11.21
CA GLY A 684 -15.44 1.03 -10.28
C GLY A 684 -15.31 0.78 -8.78
N GLU A 685 -14.31 0.07 -8.28
CA GLU A 685 -14.03 0.05 -6.83
C GLU A 685 -12.72 0.82 -6.57
N ALA A 686 -12.86 2.04 -6.03
CA ALA A 686 -11.75 2.74 -5.42
C ALA A 686 -11.35 1.99 -4.15
N THR A 687 -10.60 0.90 -4.34
CA THR A 687 -9.86 0.26 -3.26
C THR A 687 -9.02 1.36 -2.62
N SER A 688 -9.28 1.68 -1.35
CA SER A 688 -8.36 2.46 -0.52
C SER A 688 -7.01 1.75 -0.57
N GLN A 689 -6.14 2.16 -1.49
CA GLN A 689 -4.82 1.58 -1.63
C GLN A 689 -4.09 1.89 -0.33
N ARG A 690 -3.88 0.87 0.49
CA ARG A 690 -3.09 0.97 1.73
C ARG A 690 -1.79 1.71 1.42
N SER A 691 -1.48 2.71 2.25
CA SER A 691 -0.19 3.38 2.12
C SER A 691 0.92 2.35 2.35
N VAL A 692 1.91 2.30 1.46
CA VAL A 692 3.04 1.36 1.59
C VAL A 692 3.76 1.52 2.93
N LEU A 693 3.73 2.73 3.50
CA LEU A 693 4.26 3.01 4.83
C LEU A 693 3.45 2.32 5.94
N GLU A 694 2.13 2.31 5.86
CA GLU A 694 1.29 1.58 6.82
C GLU A 694 1.55 0.08 6.75
N GLU A 695 1.79 -0.45 5.56
CA GLU A 695 2.24 -1.83 5.41
C GLU A 695 3.56 -2.03 6.16
N TYR A 696 4.58 -1.18 5.97
CA TYR A 696 5.85 -1.25 6.71
C TYR A 696 5.69 -1.20 8.23
N PHE A 697 4.74 -0.40 8.73
CA PHE A 697 4.51 -0.19 10.16
C PHE A 697 3.50 -1.15 10.81
N HIS A 698 2.80 -1.97 10.02
CA HIS A 698 1.82 -2.93 10.52
C HIS A 698 2.42 -3.94 11.52
N VAL A 699 1.71 -4.19 12.63
CA VAL A 699 2.04 -5.17 13.67
C VAL A 699 1.00 -6.30 13.64
N LYS A 700 1.44 -7.56 13.59
CA LYS A 700 0.61 -8.74 13.89
C LYS A 700 1.30 -9.57 14.97
N GLY A 701 0.64 -9.73 16.12
CA GLY A 701 1.12 -10.56 17.23
C GLY A 701 2.39 -10.04 17.93
N ALA A 702 2.43 -10.14 19.26
CA ALA A 702 3.54 -9.64 20.07
C ALA A 702 4.85 -10.43 19.83
N GLY A 703 5.86 -9.78 19.23
CA GLY A 703 7.26 -10.20 19.22
C GLY A 703 7.99 -9.75 17.96
N ASP A 704 8.99 -8.87 18.13
CA ASP A 704 9.89 -8.30 17.12
C ASP A 704 9.93 -9.02 15.77
N GLY A 705 9.35 -8.36 14.77
CA GLY A 705 9.48 -8.70 13.36
C GLY A 705 8.85 -10.05 13.01
N VAL A 706 7.75 -10.00 12.27
CA VAL A 706 7.44 -10.87 11.13
C VAL A 706 5.91 -11.00 11.02
N LEU A 707 5.37 -10.66 9.84
CA LEU A 707 3.99 -10.90 9.42
C LEU A 707 3.77 -12.38 9.08
N PRO A 708 2.85 -13.11 9.74
CA PRO A 708 2.25 -14.31 9.20
C PRO A 708 1.12 -13.93 8.22
N VAL A 709 1.21 -14.37 6.97
CA VAL A 709 0.07 -14.35 6.03
C VAL A 709 -0.58 -15.73 6.06
N PRO A 710 -1.87 -15.86 6.45
CA PRO A 710 -2.53 -17.15 6.48
C PRO A 710 -2.99 -17.53 5.07
N SER A 711 -2.29 -18.49 4.46
CA SER A 711 -2.80 -19.32 3.37
C SER A 711 -2.54 -20.77 3.75
N GLY A 712 -3.55 -21.64 3.66
CA GLY A 712 -3.58 -22.99 4.25
C GLY A 712 -2.24 -23.75 4.33
N GLN A 713 -1.98 -24.38 5.48
CA GLN A 713 -0.79 -25.18 5.85
C GLN A 713 0.60 -24.52 5.72
N GLU A 714 0.74 -23.36 5.07
CA GLU A 714 2.01 -22.68 4.83
C GLU A 714 2.08 -21.33 5.56
N GLN A 715 3.11 -21.13 6.37
CA GLN A 715 3.30 -19.87 7.10
C GLN A 715 4.30 -18.99 6.38
N THR A 716 3.87 -17.81 5.93
CA THR A 716 4.76 -16.84 5.30
C THR A 716 5.37 -15.90 6.35
N TYR A 717 6.64 -15.55 6.19
CA TYR A 717 7.44 -14.67 7.02
C TYR A 717 8.15 -13.63 6.12
N VAL A 718 8.49 -12.44 6.64
CA VAL A 718 9.21 -11.41 5.87
C VAL A 718 10.40 -10.88 6.66
N TYR A 719 11.58 -10.84 6.02
CA TYR A 719 12.85 -10.45 6.64
C TYR A 719 13.54 -9.30 5.90
N PRO A 720 14.30 -8.46 6.61
CA PRO A 720 15.19 -7.50 5.99
C PRO A 720 16.39 -8.20 5.34
N GLU A 721 16.95 -7.54 4.33
CA GLU A 721 18.17 -7.95 3.64
C GLU A 721 19.19 -6.81 3.68
N TRP A 722 20.45 -7.13 3.96
CA TRP A 722 21.52 -6.15 3.97
C TRP A 722 22.08 -5.98 2.55
N ASP A 723 22.09 -4.74 2.07
CA ASP A 723 22.64 -4.39 0.78
C ASP A 723 24.01 -3.70 0.98
N GLY A 724 25.07 -4.40 0.57
CA GLY A 724 26.44 -3.92 0.70
C GLY A 724 26.78 -2.72 -0.20
N GLY A 725 26.03 -2.52 -1.30
CA GLY A 725 26.21 -1.38 -2.20
C GLY A 725 25.71 -0.08 -1.58
N ILE A 726 24.57 -0.14 -0.90
CA ILE A 726 23.94 1.04 -0.27
C ILE A 726 24.36 1.21 1.21
N GLN A 727 25.02 0.20 1.78
CA GLN A 727 25.43 0.14 3.20
C GLN A 727 24.25 0.30 4.17
N ASP A 728 23.10 -0.26 3.82
CA ASP A 728 21.88 -0.22 4.64
C ASP A 728 21.02 -1.48 4.42
N TYR A 729 20.02 -1.68 5.27
CA TYR A 729 19.03 -2.74 5.13
C TYR A 729 17.91 -2.32 4.19
N ARG A 730 17.58 -3.20 3.25
CA ARG A 730 16.27 -3.24 2.60
C ARG A 730 15.27 -3.95 3.49
N LEU A 731 14.27 -3.22 3.96
CA LEU A 731 13.24 -3.72 4.87
C LEU A 731 12.18 -4.49 4.11
N LYS A 732 11.60 -5.52 4.75
CA LYS A 732 10.55 -6.39 4.19
C LYS A 732 10.87 -6.98 2.81
N TRP A 733 12.15 -7.11 2.49
CA TRP A 733 12.63 -7.45 1.15
C TRP A 733 12.47 -8.93 0.81
N CYS A 734 12.72 -9.81 1.79
CA CYS A 734 12.75 -11.25 1.58
C CYS A 734 11.55 -11.94 2.23
N ARG A 735 10.75 -12.65 1.43
CA ARG A 735 9.62 -13.45 1.89
C ARG A 735 10.06 -14.91 2.06
N VAL A 736 10.01 -15.39 3.30
CA VAL A 736 10.31 -16.78 3.69
C VAL A 736 9.01 -17.56 3.82
N VAL A 737 8.87 -18.69 3.15
CA VAL A 737 7.69 -19.56 3.22
C VAL A 737 8.05 -20.80 4.02
N GLU A 738 7.55 -20.87 5.25
CA GLU A 738 7.73 -22.01 6.14
C GLU A 738 6.73 -23.12 5.81
N ARG A 739 7.25 -24.32 5.53
CA ARG A 739 6.44 -25.52 5.23
C ARG A 739 6.95 -26.74 6.00
N PRO A 740 6.06 -27.64 6.45
CA PRO A 740 6.49 -28.93 6.97
C PRO A 740 7.14 -29.76 5.87
N GLY A 741 8.25 -30.45 6.16
CA GLY A 741 8.88 -31.35 5.20
C GLY A 741 8.00 -32.56 4.87
N GLU A 742 8.04 -33.01 3.61
CA GLU A 742 7.33 -34.21 3.15
C GLU A 742 7.86 -35.48 3.83
N GLU A 743 7.01 -36.47 4.06
CA GLU A 743 7.41 -37.75 4.67
C GLU A 743 7.88 -38.75 3.60
N GLY A 744 9.15 -39.13 3.67
CA GLY A 744 9.76 -40.10 2.75
C GLY A 744 9.52 -41.56 3.15
N GLY A 745 9.91 -42.47 2.24
CA GLY A 745 9.78 -43.91 2.45
C GLY A 745 10.63 -44.44 3.61
N GLN A 746 9.98 -45.20 4.50
CA GLN A 746 10.59 -45.82 5.71
C GLN A 746 11.81 -46.71 5.42
N ASN A 747 11.85 -47.32 4.23
CA ASN A 747 12.88 -48.29 3.83
C ASN A 747 14.28 -47.67 3.77
N PHE A 748 14.41 -46.41 3.37
CA PHE A 748 15.72 -45.73 3.26
C PHE A 748 16.35 -45.50 4.65
N VAL A 749 15.55 -45.03 5.61
CA VAL A 749 16.02 -44.74 6.97
C VAL A 749 16.54 -46.01 7.64
N GLN A 750 15.78 -47.11 7.55
CA GLN A 750 16.19 -48.38 8.14
C GLN A 750 17.47 -48.92 7.48
N GLN A 751 17.58 -48.84 6.16
CA GLN A 751 18.75 -49.29 5.43
C GLN A 751 20.03 -48.52 5.83
N VAL A 752 19.95 -47.19 6.00
CA VAL A 752 21.09 -46.36 6.41
C VAL A 752 21.51 -46.67 7.85
N LEU A 753 20.55 -46.79 8.77
CA LEU A 753 20.82 -47.12 10.18
C LEU A 753 21.49 -48.50 10.31
N GLU A 754 21.07 -49.50 9.54
CA GLU A 754 21.67 -50.83 9.51
C GLU A 754 23.09 -50.79 8.93
N GLN A 755 23.29 -50.10 7.79
CA GLN A 755 24.59 -49.98 7.13
C GLN A 755 25.62 -49.21 7.99
N ARG A 756 25.20 -48.19 8.73
CA ARG A 756 26.08 -47.32 9.52
C ARG A 756 26.05 -47.61 11.04
N ALA A 757 25.43 -48.71 11.46
CA ALA A 757 25.33 -49.11 12.87
C ALA A 757 26.68 -49.09 13.65
N PRO A 758 27.84 -49.47 13.08
CA PRO A 758 29.13 -49.33 13.76
C PRO A 758 29.51 -47.89 14.09
N ALA A 759 29.27 -46.95 13.18
CA ALA A 759 29.56 -45.53 13.37
C ALA A 759 28.63 -44.92 14.43
N ILE A 760 27.34 -45.27 14.40
CA ILE A 760 26.35 -44.84 15.40
C ILE A 760 26.78 -45.28 16.82
N ARG A 761 27.26 -46.52 16.97
CA ARG A 761 27.73 -47.01 18.29
C ARG A 761 28.92 -46.21 18.82
N VAL A 762 29.86 -45.83 17.96
CA VAL A 762 31.04 -45.02 18.34
C VAL A 762 30.60 -43.59 18.70
N LEU A 763 29.75 -42.99 17.86
CA LEU A 763 29.17 -41.67 18.08
C LEU A 763 28.42 -41.60 19.42
N ARG A 764 27.50 -42.55 19.65
CA ARG A 764 26.74 -42.68 20.88
C ARG A 764 27.66 -42.77 22.10
N ARG A 765 28.69 -43.62 22.07
CA ARG A 765 29.64 -43.76 23.18
C ARG A 765 30.40 -42.45 23.45
N TYR A 766 30.77 -41.72 22.40
CA TYR A 766 31.47 -40.44 22.53
C TYR A 766 30.55 -39.35 23.13
N PHE A 767 29.29 -39.27 22.71
CA PHE A 767 28.30 -38.34 23.23
C PHE A 767 27.79 -38.71 24.63
N GLU A 768 27.70 -40.00 24.98
CA GLU A 768 27.47 -40.46 26.36
C GLU A 768 28.55 -39.94 27.31
N THR A 769 29.79 -39.78 26.84
CA THR A 769 30.91 -39.22 27.61
C THR A 769 30.78 -37.71 27.85
N MET A 770 29.99 -37.00 27.02
CA MET A 770 29.72 -35.57 27.13
C MET A 770 28.49 -35.24 27.98
N ARG A 771 27.69 -36.24 28.35
CA ARG A 771 26.51 -36.04 29.19
C ARG A 771 26.95 -35.54 30.57
N PRO A 772 26.38 -34.45 31.11
CA PRO A 772 26.72 -34.01 32.46
C PRO A 772 26.48 -35.15 33.45
N THR A 773 27.49 -35.48 34.24
CA THR A 773 27.39 -36.48 35.31
C THR A 773 26.54 -35.93 36.45
N GLY A 774 25.22 -36.05 36.34
CA GLY A 774 24.27 -35.95 37.44
C GLY A 774 24.43 -34.75 38.39
N LEU A 775 24.00 -34.95 39.64
CA LEU A 775 24.07 -33.96 40.72
C LEU A 775 25.54 -33.63 41.03
N GLN A 776 25.94 -32.37 40.83
CA GLN A 776 27.27 -31.89 41.23
C GLN A 776 27.17 -31.21 42.60
N ARG A 777 28.14 -31.49 43.47
CA ARG A 777 28.22 -30.88 44.79
C ARG A 777 28.81 -29.48 44.63
N VAL A 778 27.99 -28.45 44.85
CA VAL A 778 28.37 -27.04 44.74
C VAL A 778 28.52 -26.50 46.16
N HIS A 779 29.67 -25.88 46.43
CA HIS A 779 30.08 -25.41 47.75
C HIS A 779 29.71 -23.93 47.95
N GLY A 780 29.54 -23.50 49.21
CA GLY A 780 29.42 -22.08 49.55
C GLY A 780 28.00 -21.53 49.55
N TYR A 781 27.04 -22.31 50.04
CA TYR A 781 25.69 -21.82 50.34
C TYR A 781 25.49 -21.64 51.85
N ASP A 782 24.61 -20.71 52.22
CA ASP A 782 24.17 -20.45 53.59
C ASP A 782 23.18 -21.52 54.11
N HIS A 783 22.67 -22.37 53.22
CA HIS A 783 21.80 -23.51 53.52
C HIS A 783 22.04 -24.66 52.52
N GLY A 784 22.00 -25.91 52.99
CA GLY A 784 22.23 -27.11 52.16
C GLY A 784 22.08 -28.43 52.92
N GLU A 785 22.12 -29.55 52.19
CA GLU A 785 21.91 -30.90 52.74
C GLU A 785 23.12 -31.41 53.56
N HIS A 786 24.32 -30.92 53.26
CA HIS A 786 25.54 -31.28 53.97
C HIS A 786 26.38 -30.03 54.29
N VAL A 787 27.13 -30.11 55.38
CA VAL A 787 28.10 -29.08 55.76
C VAL A 787 29.40 -29.32 55.00
N ASP A 788 29.91 -28.29 54.35
CA ASP A 788 31.25 -28.29 53.78
C ASP A 788 32.25 -28.14 54.92
N LEU A 789 32.98 -29.22 55.22
CA LEU A 789 33.92 -29.25 56.33
C LEU A 789 35.06 -28.24 56.16
N ASP A 790 35.52 -27.98 54.94
CA ASP A 790 36.62 -27.03 54.71
C ASP A 790 36.12 -25.58 54.90
N ALA A 791 34.91 -25.28 54.45
CA ALA A 791 34.27 -23.98 54.69
C ALA A 791 33.93 -23.77 56.18
N ALA A 792 33.45 -24.80 56.88
CA ALA A 792 33.17 -24.75 58.31
C ALA A 792 34.45 -24.59 59.16
N ILE A 793 35.53 -25.30 58.80
CA ILE A 793 36.84 -25.14 59.44
C ILE A 793 37.35 -23.72 59.23
N ARG A 794 37.23 -23.18 58.01
CA ARG A 794 37.62 -21.80 57.69
C ARG A 794 36.79 -20.78 58.47
N HIS A 795 35.46 -20.93 58.51
CA HIS A 795 34.55 -20.07 59.29
C HIS A 795 34.95 -20.04 60.77
N VAL A 796 35.22 -21.19 61.38
CA VAL A 796 35.64 -21.26 62.79
C VAL A 796 37.05 -20.67 62.99
N ALA A 797 37.96 -20.87 62.04
CA ALA A 797 39.32 -20.30 62.09
C ALA A 797 39.30 -18.76 61.97
N GLU A 798 38.54 -18.22 61.01
CA GLU A 798 38.38 -16.78 60.78
C GLU A 798 37.69 -16.11 61.97
N ARG A 799 36.61 -16.72 62.49
CA ARG A 799 35.91 -16.23 63.69
C ARG A 799 36.83 -16.18 64.91
N ARG A 800 37.70 -17.18 65.09
CA ARG A 800 38.71 -17.18 66.16
C ARG A 800 39.83 -16.17 65.93
N ALA A 801 40.10 -15.81 64.69
CA ALA A 801 41.05 -14.76 64.31
C ALA A 801 40.45 -13.34 64.38
N GLY A 802 39.16 -13.20 64.72
CA GLY A 802 38.48 -11.91 64.78
C GLY A 802 38.08 -11.33 63.42
N ILE A 803 38.12 -12.14 62.36
CA ILE A 803 37.66 -11.81 61.02
C ILE A 803 36.20 -12.22 60.91
N ASP A 804 35.35 -11.38 60.33
CA ASP A 804 33.93 -11.70 60.12
C ASP A 804 33.81 -12.78 59.04
N PRO A 805 33.42 -14.02 59.42
CA PRO A 805 33.46 -15.16 58.51
C PRO A 805 32.20 -15.20 57.64
N SER A 806 32.29 -15.83 56.47
CA SER A 806 31.11 -16.05 55.62
C SER A 806 30.22 -17.16 56.21
N ASP A 807 28.89 -16.93 56.23
CA ASP A 807 27.89 -17.93 56.66
C ASP A 807 27.65 -19.04 55.62
N ARG A 808 28.36 -19.01 54.50
CA ARG A 808 28.27 -19.95 53.38
C ARG A 808 29.00 -21.28 53.65
N ILE A 809 28.59 -22.01 54.68
CA ILE A 809 29.27 -23.23 55.17
C ILE A 809 28.65 -24.54 54.68
N TYR A 810 27.62 -24.49 53.85
CA TYR A 810 26.92 -25.66 53.34
C TYR A 810 27.27 -25.95 51.88
N ASP A 811 27.16 -27.22 51.51
CA ASP A 811 27.15 -27.65 50.12
C ASP A 811 25.76 -28.18 49.73
N ARG A 812 25.43 -27.97 48.45
CA ARG A 812 24.16 -28.36 47.86
C ARG A 812 24.43 -29.20 46.62
N ARG A 813 23.62 -30.24 46.42
CA ARG A 813 23.61 -31.02 45.19
C ARG A 813 22.72 -30.33 44.17
N ASP A 814 23.32 -29.50 43.32
CA ASP A 814 22.58 -28.87 42.23
C ASP A 814 22.66 -29.74 40.97
N LYS A 815 21.50 -29.93 40.34
CA LYS A 815 21.41 -30.53 39.02
C LYS A 815 21.83 -29.44 38.02
N ARG A 816 23.10 -29.43 37.62
CA ARG A 816 23.54 -28.59 36.49
C ARG A 816 22.96 -29.19 35.20
N GLU A 817 21.77 -28.72 34.84
CA GLU A 817 21.15 -29.08 33.57
C GLU A 817 21.87 -28.37 32.43
N ARG A 818 22.26 -29.12 31.41
CA ARG A 818 22.84 -28.57 30.19
C ARG A 818 21.72 -27.89 29.40
N GLN A 819 21.75 -26.55 29.37
CA GLN A 819 20.75 -25.72 28.68
C GLN A 819 21.30 -25.25 27.33
N VAL A 820 21.46 -26.20 26.40
CA VAL A 820 21.94 -25.94 25.04
C VAL A 820 20.79 -26.18 24.06
N ALA A 821 20.56 -25.21 23.17
CA ALA A 821 19.68 -25.34 22.02
C ALA A 821 20.49 -25.23 20.73
N VAL A 822 20.25 -26.13 19.77
CA VAL A 822 20.98 -26.17 18.50
C VAL A 822 20.03 -26.22 17.31
N ALA A 823 20.12 -25.25 16.40
CA ALA A 823 19.44 -25.32 15.12
C ALA A 823 20.43 -25.72 14.02
N PHE A 824 20.09 -26.77 13.26
CA PHE A 824 20.80 -27.14 12.05
C PHE A 824 20.06 -26.56 10.85
N LEU A 825 20.75 -25.74 10.06
CA LEU A 825 20.23 -25.15 8.85
C LEU A 825 20.97 -25.78 7.66
N VAL A 826 20.24 -26.52 6.83
CA VAL A 826 20.78 -27.33 5.74
C VAL A 826 20.41 -26.71 4.39
N ASP A 827 21.42 -26.41 3.59
CA ASP A 827 21.25 -25.96 2.22
C ASP A 827 20.73 -27.11 1.34
N MET A 828 19.60 -26.91 0.66
CA MET A 828 19.01 -27.89 -0.26
C MET A 828 19.06 -27.42 -1.72
N SER A 829 19.91 -26.45 -2.07
CA SER A 829 20.04 -25.93 -3.43
C SER A 829 20.56 -26.96 -4.44
N GLY A 830 20.35 -26.69 -5.74
CA GLY A 830 20.64 -27.61 -6.85
C GLY A 830 22.10 -28.08 -6.97
N SER A 831 23.06 -27.37 -6.35
CA SER A 831 24.48 -27.77 -6.29
C SER A 831 24.72 -29.04 -5.45
N THR A 832 23.80 -29.36 -4.52
CA THR A 832 23.79 -30.64 -3.76
C THR A 832 23.47 -31.87 -4.62
N GLY A 833 23.04 -31.66 -5.87
CA GLY A 833 22.81 -32.69 -6.89
C GLY A 833 24.08 -33.21 -7.59
N ARG A 834 25.25 -32.59 -7.36
CA ARG A 834 26.51 -32.97 -8.02
C ARG A 834 26.93 -34.40 -7.65
N GLN A 835 27.32 -35.19 -8.65
CA GLN A 835 27.85 -36.55 -8.42
C GLN A 835 29.29 -36.48 -7.92
N LEU A 836 29.62 -37.26 -6.89
CA LEU A 836 31.00 -37.40 -6.41
C LEU A 836 31.88 -38.05 -7.49
N GLU A 837 33.19 -37.73 -7.51
CA GLU A 837 34.18 -38.23 -8.51
C GLU A 837 34.27 -39.76 -8.62
N THR A 838 33.73 -40.49 -7.64
CA THR A 838 33.61 -41.96 -7.63
C THR A 838 32.36 -42.52 -8.32
N GLY A 839 31.52 -41.67 -8.92
CA GLY A 839 30.50 -42.05 -9.91
C GLY A 839 29.28 -42.83 -9.39
N GLN A 840 29.09 -42.97 -8.07
CA GLN A 840 28.00 -43.81 -7.51
C GLN A 840 27.10 -43.13 -6.47
N ARG A 841 27.38 -41.89 -6.02
CA ARG A 841 26.60 -41.21 -4.96
C ARG A 841 26.51 -39.69 -5.18
N ARG A 842 25.36 -39.09 -4.87
CA ARG A 842 25.16 -37.62 -4.88
C ARG A 842 25.51 -37.02 -3.51
N VAL A 843 25.86 -35.74 -3.48
CA VAL A 843 26.21 -35.02 -2.23
C VAL A 843 25.06 -35.05 -1.23
N ILE A 844 23.83 -34.79 -1.68
CA ILE A 844 22.62 -34.84 -0.83
C ILE A 844 22.40 -36.20 -0.16
N ASP A 845 22.75 -37.32 -0.82
CA ASP A 845 22.57 -38.66 -0.24
C ASP A 845 23.51 -38.83 0.97
N VAL A 846 24.67 -38.19 0.96
CA VAL A 846 25.64 -38.23 2.07
C VAL A 846 25.29 -37.22 3.17
N GLU A 847 24.72 -36.06 2.82
CA GLU A 847 24.17 -35.12 3.80
C GLU A 847 23.01 -35.74 4.59
N LYS A 848 22.10 -36.44 3.92
CA LYS A 848 21.04 -37.23 4.56
C LYS A 848 21.60 -38.27 5.53
N GLU A 849 22.59 -39.06 5.10
CA GLU A 849 23.27 -40.03 5.98
C GLU A 849 23.89 -39.31 7.19
N GLY A 850 24.57 -38.19 6.99
CA GLY A 850 25.19 -37.39 8.05
C GLY A 850 24.21 -36.80 9.06
N LEU A 851 23.09 -36.25 8.58
CA LEU A 851 22.02 -35.70 9.41
C LEU A 851 21.34 -36.78 10.25
N LEU A 852 21.10 -37.98 9.68
CA LEU A 852 20.56 -39.12 10.43
C LEU A 852 21.51 -39.55 11.56
N LEU A 853 22.82 -39.64 11.29
CA LEU A 853 23.82 -39.97 12.30
C LEU A 853 23.91 -38.91 13.42
N LEU A 854 23.70 -37.64 13.05
CA LEU A 854 23.69 -36.52 13.98
C LEU A 854 22.45 -36.52 14.88
N VAL A 855 21.27 -36.77 14.32
CA VAL A 855 20.02 -36.94 15.09
C VAL A 855 20.20 -38.02 16.15
N GLU A 856 20.72 -39.18 15.76
CA GLU A 856 21.03 -40.29 16.67
C GLU A 856 21.97 -39.89 17.80
N ALA A 857 22.95 -39.03 17.50
CA ALA A 857 23.91 -38.52 18.47
C ALA A 857 23.32 -37.48 19.44
N LEU A 858 22.53 -36.52 18.95
CA LEU A 858 21.93 -35.45 19.78
C LEU A 858 20.89 -36.00 20.75
N GLU A 859 20.12 -37.00 20.32
CA GLU A 859 19.16 -37.74 21.15
C GLU A 859 19.82 -38.37 22.39
N VAL A 860 21.06 -38.83 22.27
CA VAL A 860 21.81 -39.47 23.37
C VAL A 860 22.20 -38.45 24.46
N ILE A 861 22.48 -37.22 24.05
CA ILE A 861 22.87 -36.12 24.92
C ILE A 861 21.65 -35.57 25.67
N GLY A 862 20.53 -35.40 24.97
CA GLY A 862 19.30 -34.78 25.48
C GLY A 862 19.26 -33.26 25.38
N ASP A 863 20.05 -32.65 24.49
CA ASP A 863 19.96 -31.22 24.18
C ASP A 863 18.73 -30.92 23.31
N GLN A 864 18.22 -29.69 23.38
CA GLN A 864 17.16 -29.24 22.48
C GLN A 864 17.75 -29.01 21.10
N TYR A 865 17.16 -29.61 20.06
CA TYR A 865 17.62 -29.41 18.69
C TYR A 865 16.48 -29.33 17.69
N ALA A 866 16.73 -28.59 16.62
CA ALA A 866 15.86 -28.47 15.46
C ALA A 866 16.67 -28.63 14.17
N ILE A 867 16.01 -29.09 13.11
CA ILE A 867 16.61 -29.32 11.80
C ILE A 867 15.69 -28.69 10.77
N TYR A 868 16.27 -27.77 10.01
CA TYR A 868 15.60 -27.01 8.97
C TYR A 868 16.37 -27.13 7.66
N GLY A 869 15.65 -27.25 6.56
CA GLY A 869 16.18 -27.14 5.21
C GLY A 869 15.79 -25.79 4.61
N PHE A 870 16.61 -25.22 3.73
CA PHE A 870 16.23 -24.02 3.00
C PHE A 870 16.60 -24.07 1.51
N SER A 871 15.84 -23.35 0.70
CA SER A 871 16.04 -23.12 -0.73
C SER A 871 15.46 -21.75 -1.10
N GLY A 872 15.92 -21.16 -2.20
CA GLY A 872 15.47 -19.86 -2.70
C GLY A 872 15.03 -19.92 -4.17
N GLN A 873 13.98 -19.15 -4.48
CA GLN A 873 13.56 -18.82 -5.83
C GLN A 873 13.17 -17.34 -5.88
N GLY A 874 14.18 -16.47 -5.88
CA GLY A 874 14.03 -15.02 -5.79
C GLY A 874 13.61 -14.54 -4.39
N ARG A 875 13.63 -13.22 -4.22
CA ARG A 875 13.35 -12.56 -2.92
C ARG A 875 11.95 -12.85 -2.38
N HIS A 876 10.99 -13.15 -3.24
CA HIS A 876 9.60 -13.38 -2.86
C HIS A 876 9.29 -14.83 -2.45
N GLN A 877 10.24 -15.75 -2.61
CA GLN A 877 10.00 -17.17 -2.32
C GLN A 877 11.28 -17.86 -1.82
N VAL A 878 11.59 -17.64 -0.54
CA VAL A 878 12.61 -18.41 0.19
C VAL A 878 11.92 -19.54 0.93
N ASP A 879 11.98 -20.75 0.39
CA ASP A 879 11.38 -21.94 0.98
C ASP A 879 12.18 -22.38 2.22
N PHE A 880 11.50 -22.47 3.38
CA PHE A 880 12.05 -22.94 4.64
C PHE A 880 11.31 -24.20 5.09
N MET A 881 11.96 -25.34 4.98
CA MET A 881 11.38 -26.65 5.28
C MET A 881 11.68 -27.08 6.71
N VAL A 882 10.64 -27.28 7.50
CA VAL A 882 10.74 -27.80 8.86
C VAL A 882 10.82 -29.32 8.83
N LEU A 883 12.03 -29.86 8.96
CA LEU A 883 12.25 -31.31 9.09
C LEU A 883 11.98 -31.76 10.53
N LYS A 884 12.44 -30.98 11.51
CA LYS A 884 12.13 -31.14 12.94
C LYS A 884 12.18 -29.79 13.64
N ASP A 885 11.12 -29.42 14.34
CA ASP A 885 11.13 -28.23 15.21
C ASP A 885 11.56 -28.56 16.66
N PHE A 886 11.81 -27.54 17.48
CA PHE A 886 12.21 -27.70 18.88
C PHE A 886 11.13 -28.36 19.75
N SER A 887 9.85 -28.14 19.43
CA SER A 887 8.70 -28.76 20.13
C SER A 887 8.45 -30.21 19.71
N ASP A 888 9.07 -30.68 18.63
CA ASP A 888 8.81 -32.01 18.09
C ASP A 888 9.58 -33.10 18.87
N THR A 889 8.84 -34.13 19.29
CA THR A 889 9.32 -35.30 20.04
C THR A 889 9.29 -36.58 19.19
N ARG A 890 8.76 -36.53 17.96
CA ARG A 890 8.49 -37.71 17.12
C ARG A 890 9.70 -38.07 16.23
N ARG A 891 10.67 -38.73 16.84
CA ARG A 891 11.93 -39.20 16.21
C ARG A 891 11.78 -39.89 14.85
N TYR A 892 10.74 -40.71 14.67
CA TYR A 892 10.58 -41.50 13.44
C TYR A 892 10.16 -40.64 12.24
N GLN A 893 9.31 -39.63 12.46
CA GLN A 893 8.87 -38.69 11.43
C GLN A 893 10.02 -37.80 10.93
N THR A 894 10.92 -37.39 11.83
CA THR A 894 12.14 -36.65 11.45
C THR A 894 13.00 -37.43 10.46
N GLY A 895 13.21 -38.73 10.70
CA GLY A 895 13.99 -39.58 9.79
C GLY A 895 13.35 -39.71 8.40
N GLN A 896 12.02 -39.84 8.34
CA GLN A 896 11.28 -39.89 7.08
C GLN A 896 11.37 -38.56 6.32
N ARG A 897 11.28 -37.43 7.02
CA ARG A 897 11.44 -36.10 6.41
C ARG A 897 12.84 -35.86 5.86
N ILE A 898 13.89 -36.29 6.58
CA ILE A 898 15.26 -36.26 6.07
C ILE A 898 15.41 -37.14 4.83
N ALA A 899 14.76 -38.32 4.80
CA ALA A 899 14.79 -39.20 3.64
C ALA A 899 14.16 -38.57 2.38
N ALA A 900 13.12 -37.74 2.56
CA ALA A 900 12.41 -37.06 1.47
C ALA A 900 13.13 -35.83 0.90
N MET A 901 14.22 -35.34 1.52
CA MET A 901 14.90 -34.13 1.02
C MET A 901 15.31 -34.31 -0.44
N THR A 902 14.99 -33.34 -1.29
CA THR A 902 15.42 -33.33 -2.69
C THR A 902 16.17 -32.03 -2.97
N PRO A 903 17.16 -32.03 -3.88
CA PRO A 903 17.77 -30.78 -4.32
C PRO A 903 16.69 -29.94 -5.00
N LEU A 904 16.54 -28.71 -4.54
CA LEU A 904 15.62 -27.71 -5.05
C LEU A 904 16.40 -26.67 -5.88
N GLN A 905 16.04 -25.40 -5.79
CA GLN A 905 16.47 -24.34 -6.71
C GLN A 905 17.81 -23.71 -6.25
N GLN A 906 17.79 -22.45 -5.83
CA GLN A 906 18.94 -21.61 -5.50
C GLN A 906 19.04 -21.40 -3.98
N ASN A 907 19.98 -20.60 -3.47
CA ASN A 907 20.16 -20.38 -2.02
C ASN A 907 20.28 -18.89 -1.66
N ARG A 908 19.40 -18.45 -0.75
CA ARG A 908 19.36 -17.09 -0.18
C ARG A 908 19.60 -17.14 1.33
N ASP A 909 20.86 -17.36 1.70
CA ASP A 909 21.28 -17.72 3.05
C ASP A 909 20.90 -16.71 4.13
N GLY A 910 21.04 -15.41 3.87
CA GLY A 910 20.83 -14.38 4.90
C GLY A 910 19.40 -14.39 5.48
N ALA A 911 18.39 -14.49 4.61
CA ALA A 911 17.00 -14.60 5.04
C ALA A 911 16.73 -15.88 5.85
N ALA A 912 17.27 -17.02 5.40
CA ALA A 912 17.13 -18.30 6.10
C ALA A 912 17.83 -18.30 7.47
N ILE A 913 19.01 -17.70 7.57
CA ILE A 913 19.76 -17.53 8.83
C ILE A 913 18.96 -16.67 9.80
N ARG A 914 18.42 -15.52 9.36
CA ARG A 914 17.59 -14.64 10.21
C ARG A 914 16.33 -15.36 10.71
N HIS A 915 15.69 -16.18 9.87
CA HIS A 915 14.54 -16.98 10.28
C HIS A 915 14.89 -18.03 11.34
N ALA A 916 15.97 -18.80 11.12
CA ALA A 916 16.44 -19.78 12.10
C ALA A 916 16.86 -19.14 13.43
N VAL A 917 17.47 -17.95 13.37
CA VAL A 917 17.82 -17.12 14.54
C VAL A 917 16.58 -16.75 15.35
N GLN A 918 15.51 -16.28 14.70
CA GLN A 918 14.25 -15.95 15.38
C GLN A 918 13.64 -17.15 16.09
N LYS A 919 13.64 -18.34 15.46
CA LYS A 919 13.19 -19.58 16.12
C LYS A 919 14.07 -19.93 17.33
N LEU A 920 15.40 -19.79 17.22
CA LEU A 920 16.34 -20.01 18.32
C LEU A 920 16.16 -19.04 19.49
N LEU A 921 15.82 -17.77 19.23
CA LEU A 921 15.61 -16.76 20.28
C LEU A 921 14.42 -17.08 21.18
N ARG A 922 13.39 -17.75 20.63
CA ARG A 922 12.20 -18.20 21.38
C ARG A 922 12.52 -19.35 22.35
N CYS A 923 13.66 -20.03 22.20
CA CYS A 923 14.05 -21.12 23.09
C CYS A 923 14.62 -20.60 24.42
N PRO A 924 14.17 -21.13 25.57
CA PRO A 924 14.67 -20.74 26.90
C PRO A 924 16.03 -21.40 27.25
N ALA A 925 16.94 -21.52 26.28
CA ALA A 925 18.27 -22.11 26.46
C ALA A 925 19.34 -21.03 26.69
N ARG A 926 20.23 -21.26 27.66
CA ARG A 926 21.35 -20.37 28.00
C ARG A 926 22.39 -20.27 26.89
N HIS A 927 22.63 -21.38 26.20
CA HIS A 927 23.57 -21.44 25.07
C HIS A 927 22.82 -21.83 23.80
N ARG A 928 22.87 -20.95 22.79
CA ARG A 928 22.20 -21.15 21.50
C ARG A 928 23.26 -21.30 20.41
N LEU A 929 23.18 -22.36 19.63
CA LEU A 929 24.11 -22.66 18.55
C LEU A 929 23.33 -22.75 17.23
N LEU A 930 23.81 -22.06 16.19
CA LEU A 930 23.32 -22.18 14.83
C LEU A 930 24.40 -22.91 14.02
N VAL A 931 24.07 -24.06 13.44
CA VAL A 931 24.98 -24.83 12.59
C VAL A 931 24.51 -24.77 11.15
N LEU A 932 25.26 -24.08 10.30
CA LEU A 932 25.00 -23.99 8.87
C LEU A 932 25.76 -25.08 8.12
N LEU A 933 25.05 -25.86 7.31
CA LEU A 933 25.57 -26.86 6.40
C LEU A 933 25.32 -26.35 4.97
N SER A 934 26.36 -25.83 4.32
CA SER A 934 26.26 -25.32 2.93
C SER A 934 27.47 -25.74 2.10
N ASP A 935 27.22 -26.03 0.83
CA ASP A 935 28.20 -26.57 -0.10
C ASP A 935 28.99 -25.48 -0.85
N GLY A 936 28.65 -24.19 -0.72
CA GLY A 936 29.36 -23.13 -1.46
C GLY A 936 28.82 -21.70 -1.29
N ARG A 937 28.98 -20.89 -2.35
CA ARG A 937 28.61 -19.46 -2.38
C ARG A 937 27.08 -19.30 -2.46
N PRO A 938 26.49 -18.36 -1.71
CA PRO A 938 25.08 -18.03 -1.86
C PRO A 938 24.80 -17.42 -3.23
N LEU A 939 23.71 -17.84 -3.88
CA LEU A 939 23.26 -17.42 -5.21
C LEU A 939 21.75 -17.61 -5.36
N ASP A 940 21.01 -16.54 -5.66
CA ASP A 940 19.56 -16.55 -5.92
C ASP A 940 19.10 -15.39 -6.85
N GLY A 941 18.99 -15.65 -8.16
CA GLY A 941 18.60 -14.65 -9.16
C GLY A 941 19.59 -13.48 -9.21
N GLU A 942 19.15 -12.29 -8.81
CA GLU A 942 19.96 -11.07 -8.65
C GLU A 942 20.83 -11.08 -7.37
N TYR A 943 20.54 -11.99 -6.43
CA TYR A 943 21.31 -12.20 -5.20
C TYR A 943 22.55 -13.02 -5.52
N GLY A 944 23.65 -12.37 -5.91
CA GLY A 944 24.89 -13.06 -6.25
C GLY A 944 26.14 -12.27 -5.87
N GLU A 945 27.29 -12.89 -6.13
CA GLU A 945 28.61 -12.25 -6.02
C GLU A 945 28.86 -11.52 -4.68
N GLU A 946 29.21 -10.23 -4.71
CA GLU A 946 29.56 -9.45 -3.52
C GLU A 946 28.33 -9.13 -2.65
N TYR A 947 27.17 -8.92 -3.28
CA TYR A 947 25.92 -8.63 -2.57
C TYR A 947 25.53 -9.76 -1.62
N ALA A 948 25.48 -10.99 -2.13
CA ALA A 948 25.11 -12.18 -1.36
C ALA A 948 26.10 -12.50 -0.23
N LEU A 949 27.40 -12.25 -0.46
CA LEU A 949 28.44 -12.44 0.55
C LEU A 949 28.33 -11.43 1.70
N GLU A 950 28.04 -10.17 1.40
CA GLU A 950 27.89 -9.12 2.43
C GLU A 950 26.62 -9.33 3.26
N ASP A 951 25.48 -9.70 2.66
CA ASP A 951 24.25 -10.01 3.42
C ASP A 951 24.43 -11.20 4.36
N THR A 952 24.97 -12.31 3.86
CA THR A 952 25.23 -13.52 4.66
C THR A 952 26.19 -13.21 5.82
N ARG A 953 27.24 -12.43 5.56
CA ARG A 953 28.18 -11.96 6.60
C ARG A 953 27.47 -11.14 7.68
N MET A 954 26.53 -10.27 7.28
CA MET A 954 25.75 -9.45 8.21
C MET A 954 24.78 -10.30 9.04
N ALA A 955 24.02 -11.21 8.43
CA ALA A 955 23.11 -12.13 9.12
C ALA A 955 23.83 -12.96 10.20
N LEU A 956 25.05 -13.43 9.92
CA LEU A 956 25.86 -14.17 10.90
C LEU A 956 26.40 -13.28 12.04
N ARG A 957 26.75 -12.02 11.75
CA ARG A 957 27.16 -11.05 12.77
C ARG A 957 25.98 -10.68 13.67
N GLU A 958 24.79 -10.48 13.10
CA GLU A 958 23.54 -10.24 13.83
C GLU A 958 23.25 -11.39 14.81
N ALA A 959 23.31 -12.64 14.33
CA ALA A 959 23.12 -13.83 15.18
C ALA A 959 24.06 -13.80 16.41
N ARG A 960 25.32 -13.44 16.19
CA ARG A 960 26.33 -13.35 17.25
C ARG A 960 26.05 -12.23 18.24
N GLN A 961 25.62 -11.06 17.77
CA GLN A 961 25.25 -9.94 18.63
C GLN A 961 24.04 -10.31 19.52
N GLN A 962 23.14 -11.15 19.03
CA GLN A 962 21.99 -11.67 19.78
C GLN A 962 22.33 -12.87 20.69
N GLY A 963 23.61 -13.20 20.87
CA GLY A 963 24.09 -14.26 21.76
C GLY A 963 23.96 -15.68 21.20
N ILE A 964 23.69 -15.83 19.90
CA ILE A 964 23.71 -17.12 19.19
C ILE A 964 25.10 -17.33 18.62
N ASN A 965 25.67 -18.53 18.78
CA ASN A 965 26.97 -18.86 18.20
C ASN A 965 26.76 -19.52 16.82
N PRO A 966 26.99 -18.81 15.70
CA PRO A 966 26.99 -19.44 14.39
C PRO A 966 28.24 -20.29 14.20
N PHE A 967 28.08 -21.43 13.54
CA PHE A 967 29.15 -22.33 13.14
C PHE A 967 28.87 -22.89 11.75
N CYS A 968 29.81 -22.76 10.82
CA CYS A 968 29.63 -23.24 9.46
C CYS A 968 30.44 -24.50 9.12
N LEU A 969 29.79 -25.43 8.43
CA LEU A 969 30.40 -26.61 7.83
C LEU A 969 30.29 -26.49 6.31
N THR A 970 31.43 -26.50 5.62
CA THR A 970 31.50 -26.38 4.15
C THR A 970 32.41 -27.43 3.52
N ILE A 971 32.14 -27.82 2.26
CA ILE A 971 32.82 -28.88 1.53
C ILE A 971 33.71 -28.31 0.39
N ASP A 972 33.62 -27.00 0.11
CA ASP A 972 34.35 -26.36 -0.99
C ASP A 972 35.85 -26.16 -0.67
N GLN A 973 36.71 -26.94 -1.35
CA GLN A 973 38.18 -26.87 -1.21
C GLN A 973 38.81 -25.67 -1.93
N GLN A 974 38.12 -25.04 -2.89
CA GLN A 974 38.62 -23.86 -3.63
C GLN A 974 38.30 -22.54 -2.91
N ALA A 975 37.70 -22.60 -1.73
CA ALA A 975 36.93 -21.53 -1.12
C ALA A 975 37.70 -20.57 -0.17
N SER A 976 39.00 -20.79 0.05
CA SER A 976 39.75 -20.13 1.13
C SER A 976 39.72 -18.59 1.12
N GLY A 977 39.56 -17.96 -0.05
CA GLY A 977 39.52 -16.50 -0.20
C GLY A 977 38.20 -15.86 0.25
N TYR A 978 37.06 -16.30 -0.29
CA TYR A 978 35.76 -15.67 0.00
C TYR A 978 35.18 -16.13 1.34
N LEU A 979 35.44 -17.37 1.80
CA LEU A 979 34.97 -17.85 3.10
C LEU A 979 35.51 -17.01 4.26
N LYS A 980 36.78 -16.59 4.18
CA LYS A 980 37.38 -15.74 5.21
C LYS A 980 36.72 -14.36 5.27
N ARG A 981 36.28 -13.83 4.13
CA ARG A 981 35.54 -12.57 4.05
C ARG A 981 34.10 -12.73 4.54
N MET A 982 33.41 -13.80 4.14
CA MET A 982 32.00 -14.08 4.45
C MET A 982 31.78 -14.50 5.91
N TYR A 983 32.60 -15.42 6.43
CA TYR A 983 32.48 -15.88 7.81
C TYR A 983 33.20 -14.95 8.79
N GLY A 984 34.21 -14.18 8.36
CA GLY A 984 34.90 -13.22 9.24
C GLY A 984 35.38 -13.87 10.56
N ASP A 985 34.81 -13.43 11.68
CA ASP A 985 35.09 -13.93 13.04
C ASP A 985 34.28 -15.19 13.43
N VAL A 986 33.43 -15.68 12.53
CA VAL A 986 32.61 -16.89 12.70
C VAL A 986 33.49 -18.12 12.47
N GLN A 987 33.31 -19.11 13.34
CA GLN A 987 34.06 -20.36 13.23
C GLN A 987 33.48 -21.19 12.07
N TYR A 988 34.35 -21.60 11.15
CA TYR A 988 34.00 -22.51 10.07
C TYR A 988 34.96 -23.70 10.02
N LEU A 989 34.49 -24.82 9.47
CA LEU A 989 35.30 -25.99 9.20
C LEU A 989 35.08 -26.43 7.75
N VAL A 990 36.18 -26.42 6.97
CA VAL A 990 36.22 -26.99 5.63
C VAL A 990 36.48 -28.49 5.74
N LEU A 991 35.63 -29.29 5.09
CA LEU A 991 35.74 -30.74 5.06
C LEU A 991 36.30 -31.19 3.71
N ASP A 992 37.46 -31.86 3.73
CA ASP A 992 38.09 -32.41 2.53
C ASP A 992 37.26 -33.55 1.90
N ASN A 993 36.51 -34.26 2.74
CA ASN A 993 35.64 -35.37 2.35
C ASN A 993 34.44 -35.47 3.31
N ILE A 994 33.23 -35.45 2.75
CA ILE A 994 31.98 -35.51 3.50
C ILE A 994 31.83 -36.82 4.31
N LEU A 995 32.51 -37.90 3.90
CA LEU A 995 32.55 -39.17 4.65
C LEU A 995 33.24 -39.05 6.02
N THR A 996 33.98 -37.97 6.27
CA THR A 996 34.65 -37.70 7.57
C THR A 996 33.80 -36.88 8.54
N LEU A 997 32.62 -36.40 8.10
CA LEU A 997 31.70 -35.60 8.90
C LEU A 997 31.27 -36.32 10.21
N PRO A 998 30.96 -37.62 10.23
CA PRO A 998 30.63 -38.34 11.47
C PRO A 998 31.77 -38.38 12.50
N GLU A 999 33.04 -38.30 12.07
CA GLU A 999 34.19 -38.35 12.99
C GLU A 999 34.58 -36.97 13.53
N ARG A 1000 34.44 -35.91 12.70
CA ARG A 1000 34.87 -34.55 13.06
C ARG A 1000 33.80 -33.77 13.84
N LEU A 1001 32.53 -33.95 13.50
CA LEU A 1001 31.41 -33.20 14.05
C LEU A 1001 31.29 -33.31 15.59
N PRO A 1002 31.49 -34.48 16.24
CA PRO A 1002 31.42 -34.57 17.70
C PRO A 1002 32.50 -33.76 18.42
N ARG A 1003 33.72 -33.70 17.85
CA ARG A 1003 34.83 -32.92 18.42
C ARG A 1003 34.57 -31.42 18.31
N VAL A 1004 33.98 -31.00 17.20
CA VAL A 1004 33.56 -29.61 16.98
C VAL A 1004 32.47 -29.24 17.98
N TYR A 1005 31.45 -30.07 18.10
CA TYR A 1005 30.35 -29.88 19.03
C TYR A 1005 30.83 -29.76 20.49
N GLN A 1006 31.79 -30.62 20.89
CA GLN A 1006 32.41 -30.55 22.21
C GLN A 1006 33.18 -29.23 22.44
N ARG A 1007 33.90 -28.71 21.45
CA ARG A 1007 34.61 -27.43 21.59
C ARG A 1007 33.67 -26.24 21.70
N LEU A 1008 32.56 -26.27 20.95
CA LEU A 1008 31.58 -25.19 20.92
C LEU A 1008 30.73 -25.13 22.19
N THR A 1009 30.46 -26.29 22.79
CA THR A 1009 29.60 -26.39 23.99
C THR A 1009 30.36 -26.64 25.29
N GLY A 1010 31.67 -26.92 25.21
CA GLY A 1010 32.56 -27.23 26.34
C GLY A 1010 33.46 -26.07 26.79
N ARG A 1011 33.36 -24.89 26.17
CA ARG A 1011 33.86 -23.64 26.77
C ARG A 1011 32.84 -23.17 27.82
N SER A 1012 32.75 -23.90 28.92
CA SER A 1012 31.94 -23.58 30.10
C SER A 1012 32.81 -23.28 31.31
#